data_AF-A0A559JNI8-F1
#
_entry.id   AF-A0A559JNI8-F1
#
_cell.length_a   1.000
_cell.length_b   1.000
_cell.length_c   1.000
_cell.angle_alpha   90.00
_cell.angle_beta   90.00
_cell.angle_gamma   90.00
#
_symmetry.space_group_name_H-M   'P 1'
#
loop_
_entity.id
_entity.type
_entity.pdbx_description
1 polymer ?
#
loop_
_entity_poly.entity_id
_entity_poly.type
_entity_poly.pdbx_seq_one_letter_code
_entity_poly.pdbx_strand_id
1 'polypeptide(L)'
;MAKPIIFYDPTFPGASSLEAERLAAIGTVANAESLPALLREAAGGCFVTLHAPYFPVEAWDDILAFLKRGGGLVSAGGAPFRRPVSRDGGKWLVEAEQTAYHRQLRIHEMLPVKSEPVAKLEAAGNIPLMKGREQLFNVADTWNLVPHVTKSSDLPHQMGSAGPMDTRIYPLLKGVSAEGREIAAPAVLWENEKGDFSGSRWLFVNQPLGPNFAPAGGYEALQEWMAFCAAGATELWLKPSYALYELHERPMLTLQAQKLGRGGRNRADKTEWTFDLRVIREKDGTTAFEQRLSFEVGSGLRIERIPLPFEIESGYYSVICLAESADGETRELRQGFWGADAELLKSGSPIGVGRDYFEQDGRPLPVVGMTYMTSDVARKFLFLPNVSVWDKDMEQMSKAGINWIRTGIWTAYRNVMQIDGHASEEVFRSIDAFILTAKKHGLQVTFTFFSFTPETWEGENPYLDPRSVEAQKRFVRSIVSRHRETSNIDWDLINEPSMFDPPRIFSNGPRSSRDRFEKAAYAEWLEKRHGTVEKLRELWNMTPGELPSFAAATIPEPEDINFDVQDMHQGKKGTRWLDYVLFSMEMHNRWAKELYDAIKEECPNQLVTVGQDEALGAQRPSPFFYEEAADYTTVHSWWLNDHLLWDGIFAKTANKPNVVQETGIMYVETPEGFAKRSEEELRAMLERKYAYAFATGGAGAVHWIWNTNFYMDNANESHIGAVRADGTEKPEADVSYRFGSFMGEIRDLFRDRELEDVAVVFPYSNDFSNRKLAFDATTRLTRVLGYELNVPFRGVSEYHLDALEAVPAKLIIVPSAHNVDDEAFAKLLDHVSRTGATLLFTGPMGIDAYWRRKERLADTFGARKLSNVVREEMLAIGERLYPVSYGNRRIAEVFKEVFVDEIGSAVGIDSIAEAAYGNGRLIWCPLPVELNDRNEPIAKLYSHALAAAGYRPSMEWLKGDLPGVYGRKLEFRDGALYVFVSEYAYDIDVEVRDPVSGAGYAFKLERERAVLFATDREGRVTSVYRPNEVDVRTTAQG
;
A
#
# COMPACT_ATOMS: atom_id res chain seq x y z
N MET A 1 -24.16 -13.71 -40.59
CA MET A 1 -23.44 -14.07 -39.34
C MET A 1 -23.54 -15.59 -39.10
N ALA A 2 -22.56 -16.21 -38.45
CA ALA A 2 -22.70 -17.58 -37.96
C ALA A 2 -23.79 -17.61 -36.86
N LYS A 3 -24.64 -18.65 -36.84
CA LYS A 3 -25.72 -18.74 -35.84
C LYS A 3 -25.10 -18.94 -34.45
N PRO A 4 -25.50 -18.18 -33.41
CA PRO A 4 -24.99 -18.37 -32.05
C PRO A 4 -25.24 -19.79 -31.53
N ILE A 5 -24.32 -20.31 -30.72
CA ILE A 5 -24.46 -21.62 -30.06
C ILE A 5 -24.90 -21.37 -28.62
N ILE A 6 -26.04 -21.93 -28.21
CA ILE A 6 -26.61 -21.76 -26.88
C ILE A 6 -26.54 -23.10 -26.15
N PHE A 7 -25.69 -23.20 -25.13
CA PHE A 7 -25.72 -24.32 -24.21
C PHE A 7 -26.88 -24.15 -23.23
N TYR A 8 -27.90 -24.99 -23.43
CA TYR A 8 -29.06 -25.10 -22.56
C TYR A 8 -29.59 -26.55 -22.55
N ASP A 9 -29.55 -27.18 -21.38
CA ASP A 9 -30.07 -28.52 -21.15
C ASP A 9 -30.89 -28.51 -19.84
N PRO A 10 -32.23 -28.65 -19.90
CA PRO A 10 -33.08 -28.64 -18.72
C PRO A 10 -32.73 -29.68 -17.64
N THR A 11 -31.98 -30.72 -18.01
CA THR A 11 -31.54 -31.78 -17.09
C THR A 11 -30.17 -31.50 -16.47
N PHE A 12 -29.41 -30.54 -17.01
CA PHE A 12 -28.09 -30.18 -16.56
C PHE A 12 -28.15 -29.21 -15.36
N PRO A 13 -27.20 -29.28 -14.41
CA PRO A 13 -27.18 -28.39 -13.25
C PRO A 13 -27.24 -26.90 -13.63
N GLY A 14 -27.98 -26.10 -12.84
CA GLY A 14 -28.09 -24.65 -13.04
C GLY A 14 -28.99 -24.20 -14.19
N ALA A 15 -29.82 -25.08 -14.75
CA ALA A 15 -30.78 -24.71 -15.79
C ALA A 15 -31.69 -23.54 -15.35
N SER A 16 -31.66 -22.45 -16.12
CA SER A 16 -32.60 -21.34 -15.96
C SER A 16 -34.03 -21.73 -16.38
N SER A 17 -35.05 -20.99 -15.95
CA SER A 17 -36.47 -21.29 -16.25
C SER A 17 -36.89 -20.89 -17.68
N LEU A 18 -36.01 -21.06 -18.67
CA LEU A 18 -36.23 -20.64 -20.05
C LEU A 18 -36.74 -21.79 -20.93
N GLU A 19 -37.60 -21.47 -21.88
CA GLU A 19 -38.12 -22.43 -22.85
C GLU A 19 -37.13 -22.70 -23.98
N ALA A 20 -36.75 -23.97 -24.17
CA ALA A 20 -35.80 -24.41 -25.20
C ALA A 20 -36.26 -24.07 -26.62
N GLU A 21 -37.57 -24.12 -26.88
CA GLU A 21 -38.18 -23.81 -28.17
C GLU A 21 -37.95 -22.35 -28.57
N ARG A 22 -38.10 -21.42 -27.60
CA ARG A 22 -37.79 -20.00 -27.81
C ARG A 22 -36.30 -19.74 -27.99
N LEU A 23 -35.44 -20.47 -27.27
CA LEU A 23 -33.98 -20.38 -27.47
C LEU A 23 -33.56 -20.88 -28.86
N ALA A 24 -34.18 -21.94 -29.37
CA ALA A 24 -33.92 -22.46 -30.72
C ALA A 24 -34.31 -21.48 -31.85
N ALA A 25 -35.24 -20.57 -31.58
CA ALA A 25 -35.61 -19.50 -32.51
C ALA A 25 -34.49 -18.47 -32.68
N ILE A 26 -33.68 -18.22 -31.65
CA ILE A 26 -32.62 -17.19 -31.65
C ILE A 26 -31.19 -17.76 -31.78
N GLY A 27 -31.01 -19.07 -31.63
CA GLY A 27 -29.69 -19.73 -31.74
C GLY A 27 -29.76 -21.22 -32.05
N THR A 28 -28.62 -21.88 -32.08
CA THR A 28 -28.50 -23.34 -32.13
C THR A 28 -28.38 -23.84 -30.69
N VAL A 29 -29.45 -24.46 -30.17
CA VAL A 29 -29.44 -25.03 -28.81
C VAL A 29 -28.65 -26.33 -28.80
N ALA A 30 -27.66 -26.41 -27.92
CA ALA A 30 -26.78 -27.54 -27.73
C ALA A 30 -26.94 -28.10 -26.31
N ASN A 31 -26.97 -29.43 -26.19
CA ASN A 31 -26.77 -30.12 -24.92
C ASN A 31 -25.27 -30.41 -24.70
N ALA A 32 -24.93 -30.97 -23.54
CA ALA A 32 -23.54 -31.23 -23.16
C ALA A 32 -22.78 -32.16 -24.14
N GLU A 33 -23.46 -33.13 -24.76
CA GLU A 33 -22.85 -34.08 -25.71
C GLU A 33 -22.56 -33.44 -27.08
N SER A 34 -23.48 -32.61 -27.57
CA SER A 34 -23.37 -31.97 -28.89
C SER A 34 -22.48 -30.73 -28.92
N LEU A 35 -22.29 -30.08 -27.76
CA LEU A 35 -21.59 -28.81 -27.63
C LEU A 35 -20.15 -28.84 -28.19
N PRO A 36 -19.30 -29.85 -27.87
CA PRO A 36 -17.94 -29.94 -28.41
C PRO A 36 -17.86 -29.88 -29.94
N ALA A 37 -18.71 -30.64 -30.62
CA ALA A 37 -18.69 -30.71 -32.09
C ALA A 37 -19.10 -29.38 -32.72
N LEU A 38 -20.16 -28.75 -32.20
CA LEU A 38 -20.64 -27.44 -32.68
C LEU A 38 -19.57 -26.35 -32.52
N LEU A 39 -18.87 -26.32 -31.38
CA LEU A 39 -17.79 -25.36 -31.13
C LEU A 39 -16.59 -25.56 -32.06
N ARG A 40 -16.26 -26.80 -32.46
CA ARG A 40 -15.20 -27.07 -33.45
C ARG A 40 -15.56 -26.60 -34.85
N GLU A 41 -16.79 -26.83 -35.26
CA GLU A 41 -17.28 -26.48 -36.60
C GLU A 41 -17.53 -24.97 -36.77
N ALA A 42 -17.76 -24.26 -35.67
CA ALA A 42 -18.01 -22.81 -35.69
C ALA A 42 -16.79 -22.00 -36.15
N ALA A 43 -16.95 -21.30 -37.27
CA ALA A 43 -16.02 -20.32 -37.82
C ALA A 43 -16.34 -18.90 -37.30
N GLY A 44 -16.29 -18.71 -35.98
CA GLY A 44 -16.66 -17.48 -35.28
C GLY A 44 -18.11 -17.48 -34.77
N GLY A 45 -18.62 -16.32 -34.33
CA GLY A 45 -19.94 -16.19 -33.72
C GLY A 45 -19.86 -16.04 -32.20
N CYS A 46 -20.95 -16.37 -31.50
CA CYS A 46 -21.06 -16.26 -30.04
C CYS A 46 -21.47 -17.61 -29.43
N PHE A 47 -20.77 -18.00 -28.37
CA PHE A 47 -21.15 -19.08 -27.48
C PHE A 47 -21.88 -18.50 -26.26
N VAL A 48 -23.05 -19.06 -25.94
CA VAL A 48 -23.84 -18.69 -24.77
C VAL A 48 -23.93 -19.88 -23.82
N THR A 49 -23.64 -19.65 -22.55
CA THR A 49 -23.94 -20.61 -21.48
C THR A 49 -24.93 -19.99 -20.50
N LEU A 50 -26.03 -20.71 -20.25
CA LEU A 50 -27.10 -20.33 -19.33
C LEU A 50 -27.10 -21.16 -18.05
N HIS A 51 -25.96 -21.80 -17.75
CA HIS A 51 -25.78 -22.78 -16.69
C HIS A 51 -24.73 -22.36 -15.64
N ALA A 52 -24.17 -21.14 -15.71
CA ALA A 52 -23.17 -20.72 -14.73
C ALA A 52 -23.73 -20.88 -13.30
N PRO A 53 -22.96 -21.44 -12.34
CA PRO A 53 -21.51 -21.69 -12.40
C PRO A 53 -21.06 -23.00 -13.07
N TYR A 54 -21.99 -23.79 -13.59
CA TYR A 54 -21.75 -25.13 -14.11
C TYR A 54 -21.37 -25.16 -15.58
N PHE A 55 -20.57 -26.17 -15.97
CA PHE A 55 -20.22 -26.43 -17.37
C PHE A 55 -19.77 -27.89 -17.57
N PRO A 56 -19.98 -28.48 -18.76
CA PRO A 56 -19.55 -29.85 -19.04
C PRO A 56 -18.03 -29.89 -19.20
N VAL A 57 -17.37 -30.69 -18.36
CA VAL A 57 -15.90 -30.75 -18.33
C VAL A 57 -15.33 -31.27 -19.65
N GLU A 58 -16.04 -32.18 -20.31
CA GLU A 58 -15.65 -32.78 -21.58
C GLU A 58 -15.68 -31.78 -22.76
N ALA A 59 -16.34 -30.62 -22.60
CA ALA A 59 -16.37 -29.57 -23.63
C ALA A 59 -15.32 -28.47 -23.41
N TRP A 60 -14.57 -28.49 -22.30
CA TRP A 60 -13.73 -27.36 -21.92
C TRP A 60 -12.69 -26.97 -22.97
N ASP A 61 -11.95 -27.94 -23.50
CA ASP A 61 -10.89 -27.68 -24.47
C ASP A 61 -11.45 -27.06 -25.76
N ASP A 62 -12.64 -27.49 -26.18
CA ASP A 62 -13.33 -26.93 -27.35
C ASP A 62 -13.88 -25.52 -27.07
N ILE A 63 -14.39 -25.26 -25.86
CA ILE A 63 -14.78 -23.91 -25.40
C ILE A 63 -13.57 -22.99 -25.47
N LEU A 64 -12.46 -23.36 -24.83
CA LEU A 64 -11.24 -22.56 -24.81
C LEU A 64 -10.70 -22.33 -26.22
N ALA A 65 -10.66 -23.36 -27.06
CA ALA A 65 -10.22 -23.26 -28.44
C ALA A 65 -11.12 -22.33 -29.27
N PHE A 66 -12.44 -22.38 -29.08
CA PHE A 66 -13.38 -21.47 -29.74
C PHE A 66 -13.11 -20.00 -29.34
N LEU A 67 -12.92 -19.74 -28.04
CA LEU A 67 -12.60 -18.40 -27.54
C LEU A 67 -11.24 -17.90 -28.06
N LYS A 68 -10.20 -18.75 -28.10
CA LYS A 68 -8.88 -18.41 -28.68
C LYS A 68 -8.91 -18.12 -30.19
N ARG A 69 -9.92 -18.59 -30.91
CA ARG A 69 -10.16 -18.22 -32.32
C ARG A 69 -10.88 -16.87 -32.48
N GLY A 70 -11.17 -16.18 -31.37
CA GLY A 70 -11.87 -14.90 -31.34
C GLY A 70 -13.39 -15.03 -31.21
N GLY A 71 -13.89 -16.19 -30.76
CA GLY A 71 -15.32 -16.39 -30.50
C GLY A 71 -15.83 -15.51 -29.35
N GLY A 72 -17.02 -14.93 -29.52
CA GLY A 72 -17.70 -14.17 -28.46
C GLY A 72 -18.30 -15.09 -27.40
N LEU A 73 -18.48 -14.57 -26.18
CA LEU A 73 -19.06 -15.31 -25.05
C LEU A 73 -20.19 -14.49 -24.43
N VAL A 74 -21.30 -15.16 -24.10
CA VAL A 74 -22.27 -14.69 -23.11
C VAL A 74 -22.36 -15.76 -22.03
N SER A 75 -22.00 -15.42 -20.80
CA SER A 75 -22.17 -16.32 -19.66
C SER A 75 -23.18 -15.72 -18.69
N ALA A 76 -24.26 -16.44 -18.42
CA ALA A 76 -25.30 -16.01 -17.50
C ALA A 76 -25.60 -17.09 -16.46
N GLY A 77 -25.82 -16.65 -15.22
CA GLY A 77 -26.20 -17.53 -14.11
C GLY A 77 -25.39 -17.34 -12.82
N GLY A 78 -24.30 -16.58 -12.85
CA GLY A 78 -23.36 -16.44 -11.72
C GLY A 78 -21.91 -16.53 -12.18
N ALA A 79 -21.02 -17.09 -11.33
CA ALA A 79 -19.60 -17.23 -11.63
C ALA A 79 -19.31 -18.18 -12.81
N PRO A 80 -18.91 -17.70 -14.01
CA PRO A 80 -18.67 -18.54 -15.19
C PRO A 80 -17.68 -19.68 -14.92
N PHE A 81 -17.95 -20.89 -15.39
CA PHE A 81 -16.98 -22.01 -15.42
C PHE A 81 -16.31 -22.37 -14.07
N ARG A 82 -17.02 -22.22 -12.94
CA ARG A 82 -16.47 -22.46 -11.60
C ARG A 82 -16.63 -23.92 -11.13
N ARG A 83 -17.69 -24.59 -11.55
CA ARG A 83 -18.03 -25.95 -11.12
C ARG A 83 -18.10 -26.89 -12.33
N PRO A 84 -17.06 -27.69 -12.58
CA PRO A 84 -17.10 -28.67 -13.65
C PRO A 84 -18.18 -29.71 -13.37
N VAL A 85 -18.78 -30.24 -14.44
CA VAL A 85 -19.76 -31.30 -14.36
C VAL A 85 -19.35 -32.40 -15.33
N SER A 86 -19.15 -33.60 -14.78
CA SER A 86 -18.88 -34.80 -15.55
C SER A 86 -20.11 -35.71 -15.57
N ARG A 87 -20.09 -36.71 -16.45
CA ARG A 87 -21.15 -37.72 -16.52
C ARG A 87 -20.68 -39.05 -15.97
N ASP A 88 -21.33 -39.53 -14.90
CA ASP A 88 -21.07 -40.86 -14.32
C ASP A 88 -22.39 -41.63 -14.14
N GLY A 89 -22.41 -42.89 -14.59
CA GLY A 89 -23.59 -43.76 -14.48
C GLY A 89 -24.87 -43.18 -15.11
N GLY A 90 -24.75 -42.32 -16.13
CA GLY A 90 -25.87 -41.64 -16.77
C GLY A 90 -26.43 -40.43 -16.01
N LYS A 91 -25.82 -40.03 -14.89
CA LYS A 91 -26.17 -38.85 -14.09
C LYS A 91 -25.10 -37.77 -14.20
N TRP A 92 -25.51 -36.52 -14.03
CA TRP A 92 -24.59 -35.39 -13.90
C TRP A 92 -23.99 -35.37 -12.49
N LEU A 93 -22.66 -35.36 -12.42
CA LEU A 93 -21.91 -35.22 -11.19
C LEU A 93 -21.22 -33.86 -11.17
N VAL A 94 -21.58 -33.02 -10.19
CA VAL A 94 -20.92 -31.72 -9.97
C VAL A 94 -19.62 -31.96 -9.21
N GLU A 95 -18.50 -31.54 -9.78
CA GLU A 95 -17.19 -31.60 -9.15
C GLU A 95 -17.00 -30.47 -8.13
N ALA A 96 -15.88 -30.50 -7.39
CA ALA A 96 -15.50 -29.40 -6.50
C ALA A 96 -15.31 -28.10 -7.29
N GLU A 97 -15.39 -26.96 -6.59
CA GLU A 97 -15.03 -25.67 -7.20
C GLU A 97 -13.57 -25.65 -7.63
N GLN A 98 -13.27 -25.00 -8.74
CA GLN A 98 -11.91 -24.92 -9.29
C GLN A 98 -11.65 -23.55 -9.95
N THR A 99 -10.48 -22.95 -9.70
CA THR A 99 -9.99 -21.72 -10.37
C THR A 99 -9.16 -22.01 -11.63
N ALA A 100 -8.80 -23.28 -11.89
CA ALA A 100 -7.94 -23.64 -13.02
C ALA A 100 -8.52 -23.17 -14.38
N TYR A 101 -9.83 -23.31 -14.55
CA TYR A 101 -10.58 -22.89 -15.74
C TYR A 101 -10.64 -21.36 -15.87
N HIS A 102 -10.88 -20.64 -14.77
CA HIS A 102 -10.81 -19.18 -14.71
C HIS A 102 -9.44 -18.66 -15.15
N ARG A 103 -8.37 -19.24 -14.62
CA ARG A 103 -6.99 -18.80 -14.88
C ARG A 103 -6.59 -18.97 -16.34
N GLN A 104 -7.17 -19.92 -17.07
CA GLN A 104 -7.00 -20.04 -18.53
C GLN A 104 -7.73 -18.94 -19.31
N LEU A 105 -8.78 -18.34 -18.72
CA LEU A 105 -9.52 -17.18 -19.24
C LEU A 105 -8.99 -15.84 -18.70
N ARG A 106 -7.85 -15.83 -18.01
CA ARG A 106 -7.26 -14.64 -17.37
C ARG A 106 -8.13 -14.01 -16.27
N ILE A 107 -9.00 -14.81 -15.67
CA ILE A 107 -9.69 -14.52 -14.42
C ILE A 107 -8.89 -15.26 -13.34
N HIS A 108 -8.30 -14.55 -12.39
CA HIS A 108 -7.52 -15.18 -11.32
C HIS A 108 -8.42 -15.91 -10.34
N GLU A 109 -9.52 -15.26 -9.96
CA GLU A 109 -10.51 -15.70 -8.97
C GLU A 109 -11.82 -14.90 -9.18
N MET A 110 -12.90 -15.34 -8.53
CA MET A 110 -14.13 -14.56 -8.40
C MET A 110 -14.55 -14.41 -6.94
N LEU A 111 -14.91 -13.18 -6.55
CA LEU A 111 -15.31 -12.86 -5.18
C LEU A 111 -16.80 -12.51 -5.11
N PRO A 112 -17.54 -12.96 -4.09
CA PRO A 112 -18.94 -12.58 -3.93
C PRO A 112 -19.04 -11.09 -3.58
N VAL A 113 -20.06 -10.42 -4.13
CA VAL A 113 -20.38 -9.02 -3.82
C VAL A 113 -21.80 -8.97 -3.28
N LYS A 114 -21.93 -8.40 -2.07
CA LYS A 114 -23.20 -8.29 -1.37
C LYS A 114 -24.06 -7.16 -1.92
N SER A 115 -25.35 -7.46 -2.06
CA SER A 115 -26.35 -6.51 -2.57
C SER A 115 -27.03 -5.67 -1.49
N GLU A 116 -26.79 -5.98 -0.22
CA GLU A 116 -27.31 -5.22 0.93
C GLU A 116 -27.18 -3.68 0.79
N PRO A 117 -26.02 -3.11 0.36
CA PRO A 117 -25.89 -1.65 0.18
C PRO A 117 -26.53 -1.10 -1.11
N VAL A 118 -27.07 -1.95 -1.99
CA VAL A 118 -27.59 -1.54 -3.31
C VAL A 118 -29.06 -1.12 -3.19
N ALA A 119 -29.36 0.14 -3.53
CA ALA A 119 -30.71 0.67 -3.55
C ALA A 119 -31.43 0.46 -4.89
N LYS A 120 -30.69 0.55 -6.02
CA LYS A 120 -31.24 0.40 -7.37
C LYS A 120 -30.21 -0.15 -8.36
N LEU A 121 -30.70 -0.64 -9.50
CA LEU A 121 -29.86 -0.97 -10.66
C LEU A 121 -29.90 0.15 -11.70
N GLU A 122 -28.77 0.44 -12.33
CA GLU A 122 -28.63 1.49 -13.34
C GLU A 122 -27.70 1.04 -14.47
N ALA A 123 -28.11 1.26 -15.73
CA ALA A 123 -27.28 0.94 -16.89
C ALA A 123 -26.11 1.93 -17.02
N ALA A 124 -24.92 1.41 -17.35
CA ALA A 124 -23.75 2.25 -17.56
C ALA A 124 -23.82 3.01 -18.89
N GLY A 125 -23.34 4.26 -18.90
CA GLY A 125 -23.45 5.16 -20.06
C GLY A 125 -22.47 4.89 -21.21
N ASN A 126 -21.25 4.40 -20.92
CA ASN A 126 -20.19 4.30 -21.93
C ASN A 126 -20.52 3.33 -23.08
N ILE A 127 -21.18 2.20 -22.75
CA ILE A 127 -21.69 1.21 -23.70
C ILE A 127 -23.13 0.90 -23.28
N PRO A 128 -24.15 1.59 -23.83
CA PRO A 128 -25.52 1.59 -23.32
C PRO A 128 -26.32 0.32 -23.66
N LEU A 129 -25.68 -0.86 -23.72
CA LEU A 129 -26.29 -2.14 -24.09
C LEU A 129 -27.40 -2.60 -23.13
N MET A 130 -27.38 -2.12 -21.87
CA MET A 130 -28.39 -2.42 -20.86
C MET A 130 -29.39 -1.28 -20.61
N LYS A 131 -29.30 -0.17 -21.37
CA LYS A 131 -30.17 0.99 -21.17
C LYS A 131 -31.62 0.62 -21.46
N GLY A 132 -32.51 0.85 -20.49
CA GLY A 132 -33.93 0.46 -20.60
C GLY A 132 -34.18 -1.05 -20.42
N ARG A 133 -33.17 -1.79 -19.95
CA ARG A 133 -33.22 -3.23 -19.66
C ARG A 133 -32.94 -3.54 -18.18
N GLU A 134 -32.88 -2.53 -17.33
CA GLU A 134 -32.56 -2.66 -15.91
C GLU A 134 -33.52 -3.61 -15.19
N GLN A 135 -34.81 -3.59 -15.58
CA GLN A 135 -35.89 -4.43 -15.06
C GLN A 135 -35.75 -5.94 -15.37
N LEU A 136 -34.82 -6.33 -16.24
CA LEU A 136 -34.49 -7.75 -16.46
C LEU A 136 -33.92 -8.41 -15.20
N PHE A 137 -33.43 -7.60 -14.27
CA PHE A 137 -32.66 -8.02 -13.12
C PHE A 137 -33.24 -7.46 -11.82
N ASN A 138 -33.06 -8.21 -10.73
CA ASN A 138 -33.37 -7.76 -9.38
C ASN A 138 -32.09 -7.29 -8.70
N VAL A 139 -32.23 -6.47 -7.66
CA VAL A 139 -31.15 -6.25 -6.69
C VAL A 139 -30.88 -7.57 -5.97
N ALA A 140 -29.71 -8.16 -6.22
CA ALA A 140 -29.28 -9.45 -5.68
C ALA A 140 -27.76 -9.54 -5.63
N ASP A 141 -27.24 -10.45 -4.80
CA ASP A 141 -25.80 -10.72 -4.70
C ASP A 141 -25.25 -11.10 -6.08
N THR A 142 -24.04 -10.61 -6.35
CA THR A 142 -23.34 -10.81 -7.64
C THR A 142 -21.89 -11.24 -7.40
N TRP A 143 -21.09 -11.28 -8.45
CA TRP A 143 -19.68 -11.64 -8.39
C TRP A 143 -18.79 -10.57 -9.03
N ASN A 144 -17.67 -10.31 -8.36
CA ASN A 144 -16.51 -9.59 -8.86
C ASN A 144 -15.60 -10.57 -9.61
N LEU A 145 -15.23 -10.26 -10.85
CA LEU A 145 -14.19 -11.00 -11.58
C LEU A 145 -12.86 -10.34 -11.26
N VAL A 146 -11.90 -11.10 -10.73
CA VAL A 146 -10.54 -10.61 -10.48
C VAL A 146 -9.69 -10.85 -11.73
N PRO A 147 -9.42 -9.84 -12.57
CA PRO A 147 -8.57 -10.00 -13.75
C PRO A 147 -7.08 -10.21 -13.42
N HIS A 148 -6.44 -11.09 -14.19
CA HIS A 148 -4.98 -11.18 -14.34
C HIS A 148 -4.66 -11.28 -15.83
N VAL A 149 -4.90 -10.16 -16.53
CA VAL A 149 -5.00 -10.11 -18.00
C VAL A 149 -3.65 -10.13 -18.72
N THR A 150 -2.56 -9.98 -17.98
CA THR A 150 -1.18 -10.07 -18.48
C THR A 150 -0.32 -10.91 -17.55
N LYS A 151 0.68 -11.60 -18.14
CA LYS A 151 1.73 -12.35 -17.43
C LYS A 151 3.13 -11.92 -17.87
N SER A 152 3.21 -10.78 -18.53
CA SER A 152 4.45 -10.21 -19.06
C SER A 152 4.57 -8.76 -18.65
N SER A 153 5.80 -8.34 -18.35
CA SER A 153 6.18 -6.96 -18.07
C SER A 153 6.67 -6.26 -19.34
N ASP A 154 6.27 -5.00 -19.54
CA ASP A 154 6.74 -4.17 -20.65
C ASP A 154 8.24 -3.84 -20.51
N LEU A 155 8.72 -3.69 -19.27
CA LEU A 155 10.12 -3.44 -18.94
C LEU A 155 10.59 -4.42 -17.85
N PRO A 156 10.94 -5.67 -18.19
CA PRO A 156 11.23 -6.72 -17.21
C PRO A 156 12.41 -6.44 -16.25
N HIS A 157 13.27 -5.48 -16.59
CA HIS A 157 14.40 -5.05 -15.76
C HIS A 157 14.03 -3.94 -14.77
N GLN A 158 12.81 -3.41 -14.84
CA GLN A 158 12.28 -2.40 -13.91
C GLN A 158 11.14 -3.03 -13.12
N MET A 159 11.39 -3.28 -11.83
CA MET A 159 10.34 -3.77 -10.93
C MET A 159 9.17 -2.80 -10.91
N GLY A 160 7.94 -3.33 -10.91
CA GLY A 160 6.74 -2.51 -10.93
C GLY A 160 6.34 -1.99 -12.32
N SER A 161 7.01 -2.41 -13.39
CA SER A 161 6.53 -2.10 -14.74
C SER A 161 5.18 -2.79 -15.02
N ALA A 162 4.28 -2.08 -15.72
CA ALA A 162 3.03 -2.66 -16.19
C ALA A 162 3.27 -3.67 -17.31
N GLY A 163 2.24 -4.44 -17.66
CA GLY A 163 2.22 -5.31 -18.82
C GLY A 163 1.31 -4.82 -19.94
N PRO A 164 1.19 -5.60 -21.03
CA PRO A 164 0.31 -5.32 -22.15
C PRO A 164 -1.15 -5.09 -21.74
N MET A 165 -1.78 -4.10 -22.38
CA MET A 165 -3.22 -3.83 -22.26
C MET A 165 -4.01 -4.75 -23.18
N ASP A 166 -4.12 -6.02 -22.77
CA ASP A 166 -4.75 -7.04 -23.60
C ASP A 166 -6.28 -7.05 -23.55
N THR A 167 -6.85 -6.55 -22.45
CA THR A 167 -8.29 -6.61 -22.18
C THR A 167 -8.77 -5.29 -21.59
N ARG A 168 -9.96 -4.83 -21.97
CA ARG A 168 -10.69 -3.75 -21.31
C ARG A 168 -11.98 -4.27 -20.69
N ILE A 169 -12.34 -3.69 -19.55
CA ILE A 169 -13.47 -4.10 -18.74
C ILE A 169 -14.44 -2.93 -18.64
N TYR A 170 -15.70 -3.18 -18.96
CA TYR A 170 -16.77 -2.19 -18.91
C TYR A 170 -17.93 -2.72 -18.08
N PRO A 171 -18.37 -2.01 -17.02
CA PRO A 171 -19.65 -2.30 -16.41
C PRO A 171 -20.75 -1.99 -17.45
N LEU A 172 -21.74 -2.86 -17.57
CA LEU A 172 -22.93 -2.61 -18.38
C LEU A 172 -24.15 -2.29 -17.50
N LEU A 173 -24.22 -2.91 -16.33
CA LEU A 173 -25.24 -2.67 -15.31
C LEU A 173 -24.56 -2.55 -13.95
N LYS A 174 -24.95 -1.54 -13.18
CA LYS A 174 -24.40 -1.24 -11.86
C LYS A 174 -25.47 -1.30 -10.78
N GLY A 175 -25.11 -1.76 -9.59
CA GLY A 175 -25.85 -1.55 -8.36
C GLY A 175 -25.39 -0.25 -7.71
N VAL A 176 -26.33 0.67 -7.48
CA VAL A 176 -26.08 2.00 -6.93
C VAL A 176 -26.69 2.09 -5.53
N SER A 177 -25.90 2.58 -4.55
CA SER A 177 -26.36 2.78 -3.17
C SER A 177 -27.33 3.95 -3.02
N ALA A 178 -27.91 4.11 -1.83
CA ALA A 178 -28.77 5.25 -1.52
C ALA A 178 -28.02 6.60 -1.61
N GLU A 179 -26.72 6.58 -1.37
CA GLU A 179 -25.80 7.73 -1.45
C GLU A 179 -25.27 7.96 -2.89
N GLY A 180 -25.71 7.17 -3.87
CA GLY A 180 -25.28 7.31 -5.26
C GLY A 180 -23.94 6.65 -5.59
N ARG A 181 -23.41 5.78 -4.70
CA ARG A 181 -22.14 5.07 -4.92
C ARG A 181 -22.34 3.83 -5.78
N GLU A 182 -21.41 3.54 -6.66
CA GLU A 182 -21.44 2.35 -7.52
C GLU A 182 -20.82 1.17 -6.77
N ILE A 183 -21.62 0.22 -6.25
CA ILE A 183 -21.14 -0.80 -5.29
C ILE A 183 -21.01 -2.21 -5.90
N ALA A 184 -21.72 -2.48 -7.00
CA ALA A 184 -21.74 -3.82 -7.60
C ALA A 184 -21.93 -3.75 -9.13
N ALA A 185 -21.43 -4.73 -9.88
CA ALA A 185 -21.63 -4.82 -11.33
C ALA A 185 -22.27 -6.17 -11.72
N PRO A 186 -23.60 -6.29 -11.75
CA PRO A 186 -24.27 -7.53 -12.13
C PRO A 186 -24.08 -7.95 -13.58
N ALA A 187 -23.73 -7.01 -14.47
CA ALA A 187 -23.37 -7.32 -15.85
C ALA A 187 -22.12 -6.56 -16.28
N VAL A 188 -21.13 -7.28 -16.80
CA VAL A 188 -19.81 -6.77 -17.18
C VAL A 188 -19.43 -7.27 -18.57
N LEU A 189 -18.87 -6.38 -19.39
CA LEU A 189 -18.31 -6.69 -20.70
C LEU A 189 -16.78 -6.68 -20.62
N TRP A 190 -16.15 -7.74 -21.11
CA TRP A 190 -14.73 -7.79 -21.39
C TRP A 190 -14.52 -7.72 -22.90
N GLU A 191 -13.76 -6.72 -23.35
CA GLU A 191 -13.26 -6.66 -24.72
C GLU A 191 -11.80 -7.10 -24.71
N ASN A 192 -11.53 -8.26 -25.31
CA ASN A 192 -10.17 -8.77 -25.44
C ASN A 192 -9.54 -8.15 -26.69
N GLU A 193 -8.82 -7.05 -26.53
CA GLU A 193 -8.22 -6.31 -27.63
C GLU A 193 -7.03 -7.09 -28.24
N LYS A 194 -6.16 -7.64 -27.39
CA LYS A 194 -4.90 -8.28 -27.80
C LYS A 194 -4.73 -9.66 -27.14
N GLY A 195 -3.54 -10.25 -27.26
CA GLY A 195 -3.24 -11.57 -26.71
C GLY A 195 -4.00 -12.73 -27.36
N ASP A 196 -4.17 -13.82 -26.61
CA ASP A 196 -4.72 -15.10 -27.10
C ASP A 196 -6.19 -15.03 -27.53
N PHE A 197 -6.94 -14.06 -27.00
CA PHE A 197 -8.39 -13.90 -27.22
C PHE A 197 -8.72 -12.69 -28.10
N SER A 198 -7.72 -12.12 -28.78
CA SER A 198 -7.81 -10.85 -29.51
C SER A 198 -9.03 -10.76 -30.46
N GLY A 199 -9.76 -9.66 -30.33
CA GLY A 199 -10.96 -9.29 -31.07
C GLY A 199 -12.27 -9.90 -30.55
N SER A 200 -12.25 -10.66 -29.45
CA SER A 200 -13.47 -11.22 -28.86
C SER A 200 -14.11 -10.30 -27.82
N ARG A 201 -15.42 -10.49 -27.61
CA ARG A 201 -16.23 -9.85 -26.58
C ARG A 201 -16.87 -10.88 -25.67
N TRP A 202 -16.69 -10.74 -24.37
CA TRP A 202 -17.29 -11.62 -23.37
C TRP A 202 -18.20 -10.82 -22.45
N LEU A 203 -19.50 -11.14 -22.47
CA LEU A 203 -20.49 -10.55 -21.59
C LEU A 203 -20.77 -11.53 -20.46
N PHE A 204 -20.56 -11.08 -19.23
CA PHE A 204 -20.84 -11.83 -18.01
C PHE A 204 -22.04 -11.24 -17.30
N VAL A 205 -23.09 -12.04 -17.13
CA VAL A 205 -24.22 -11.76 -16.23
C VAL A 205 -23.98 -12.55 -14.96
N ASN A 206 -23.43 -11.86 -13.95
CA ASN A 206 -22.87 -12.42 -12.73
C ASN A 206 -23.94 -12.76 -11.68
N GLN A 207 -25.18 -12.98 -12.09
CA GLN A 207 -26.27 -13.39 -11.22
C GLN A 207 -27.20 -14.39 -11.93
N PRO A 208 -27.92 -15.24 -11.16
CA PRO A 208 -28.95 -16.11 -11.72
C PRO A 208 -30.02 -15.33 -12.49
N LEU A 209 -30.47 -15.88 -13.62
CA LEU A 209 -31.60 -15.34 -14.36
C LEU A 209 -32.90 -15.68 -13.62
N GLY A 210 -33.51 -14.68 -12.98
CA GLY A 210 -34.74 -14.85 -12.21
C GLY A 210 -35.99 -15.09 -13.07
N PRO A 211 -37.13 -15.44 -12.44
CA PRO A 211 -38.38 -15.73 -13.14
C PRO A 211 -38.94 -14.55 -13.95
N ASN A 212 -38.56 -13.31 -13.60
CA ASN A 212 -38.97 -12.10 -14.32
C ASN A 212 -38.19 -11.87 -15.63
N PHE A 213 -37.06 -12.57 -15.84
CA PHE A 213 -36.18 -12.31 -16.98
C PHE A 213 -36.90 -12.49 -18.32
N ALA A 214 -37.59 -13.62 -18.52
CA ALA A 214 -38.33 -13.88 -19.74
C ALA A 214 -39.51 -12.91 -19.96
N PRO A 215 -40.42 -12.70 -18.99
CA PRO A 215 -41.52 -11.72 -19.12
C PRO A 215 -41.06 -10.28 -19.41
N ALA A 216 -39.90 -9.88 -18.90
CA ALA A 216 -39.35 -8.54 -19.07
C ALA A 216 -38.60 -8.33 -20.40
N GLY A 217 -38.65 -9.31 -21.32
CA GLY A 217 -38.01 -9.23 -22.64
C GLY A 217 -36.61 -9.84 -22.71
N GLY A 218 -36.32 -10.82 -21.86
CA GLY A 218 -35.00 -11.44 -21.74
C GLY A 218 -34.54 -12.22 -22.99
N TYR A 219 -35.45 -12.75 -23.80
CA TYR A 219 -35.09 -13.43 -25.05
C TYR A 219 -34.59 -12.45 -26.11
N GLU A 220 -35.24 -11.29 -26.20
CA GLU A 220 -34.86 -10.20 -27.09
C GLU A 220 -33.50 -9.63 -26.65
N ALA A 221 -33.30 -9.46 -25.33
CA ALA A 221 -32.01 -9.05 -24.78
C ALA A 221 -30.89 -10.09 -25.05
N LEU A 222 -31.16 -11.39 -24.86
CA LEU A 222 -30.19 -12.44 -25.19
C LEU A 222 -29.81 -12.41 -26.68
N GLN A 223 -30.78 -12.20 -27.58
CA GLN A 223 -30.51 -12.07 -29.01
C GLN A 223 -29.60 -10.89 -29.33
N GLU A 224 -29.86 -9.74 -28.69
CA GLU A 224 -29.05 -8.53 -28.82
C GLU A 224 -27.61 -8.74 -28.29
N TRP A 225 -27.47 -9.33 -27.10
CA TRP A 225 -26.15 -9.63 -26.51
C TRP A 225 -25.35 -10.61 -27.37
N MET A 226 -26.00 -11.65 -27.90
CA MET A 226 -25.36 -12.61 -28.80
C MET A 226 -24.85 -11.93 -30.07
N ALA A 227 -25.67 -11.06 -30.68
CA ALA A 227 -25.27 -10.32 -31.87
C ALA A 227 -24.10 -9.37 -31.57
N PHE A 228 -24.18 -8.64 -30.45
CA PHE A 228 -23.13 -7.72 -30.01
C PHE A 228 -21.80 -8.42 -29.74
N CYS A 229 -21.82 -9.57 -29.06
CA CYS A 229 -20.62 -10.38 -28.80
C CYS A 229 -20.08 -11.05 -30.08
N ALA A 230 -20.95 -11.49 -30.98
CA ALA A 230 -20.56 -12.10 -32.25
C ALA A 230 -19.92 -11.10 -33.24
N ALA A 231 -20.23 -9.81 -33.13
CA ALA A 231 -19.64 -8.75 -33.96
C ALA A 231 -18.13 -8.56 -33.71
N GLY A 232 -17.65 -8.96 -32.53
CA GLY A 232 -16.25 -8.77 -32.11
C GLY A 232 -15.95 -7.33 -31.68
N ALA A 233 -14.75 -7.11 -31.15
CA ALA A 233 -14.35 -5.81 -30.59
C ALA A 233 -13.91 -4.82 -31.68
N THR A 234 -14.35 -3.57 -31.56
CA THR A 234 -13.78 -2.42 -32.28
C THR A 234 -13.10 -1.52 -31.27
N GLU A 235 -11.78 -1.39 -31.36
CA GLU A 235 -11.01 -0.51 -30.49
C GLU A 235 -11.13 0.93 -30.98
N LEU A 236 -11.61 1.81 -30.10
CA LEU A 236 -11.70 3.25 -30.32
C LEU A 236 -10.87 3.98 -29.27
N TRP A 237 -10.04 4.92 -29.72
CA TRP A 237 -9.33 5.85 -28.87
C TRP A 237 -9.63 7.28 -29.29
N LEU A 238 -10.02 8.10 -28.32
CA LEU A 238 -10.02 9.55 -28.45
C LEU A 238 -8.92 10.07 -27.53
N LYS A 239 -8.00 10.88 -28.06
CA LYS A 239 -6.85 11.39 -27.30
C LYS A 239 -6.55 12.84 -27.69
N PRO A 240 -6.35 13.76 -26.75
CA PRO A 240 -5.67 15.02 -27.06
C PRO A 240 -4.20 14.73 -27.34
N SER A 241 -3.53 15.67 -28.02
CA SER A 241 -2.08 15.54 -28.27
C SER A 241 -1.26 15.83 -27.01
N TYR A 242 -1.81 16.63 -26.10
CA TYR A 242 -1.26 16.89 -24.77
C TYR A 242 -2.39 16.92 -23.74
N ALA A 243 -2.11 16.50 -22.51
CA ALA A 243 -3.04 16.66 -21.39
C ALA A 243 -3.18 18.14 -20.96
N LEU A 244 -2.17 18.95 -21.26
CA LEU A 244 -2.15 20.40 -21.04
C LEU A 244 -1.60 21.14 -22.26
N TYR A 245 -2.24 22.24 -22.60
CA TYR A 245 -1.80 23.18 -23.64
C TYR A 245 -1.40 24.50 -23.00
N GLU A 246 -0.32 25.09 -23.49
CA GLU A 246 0.08 26.45 -23.11
C GLU A 246 -0.90 27.46 -23.71
N LEU A 247 -1.10 28.59 -23.04
CA LEU A 247 -2.00 29.62 -23.53
C LEU A 247 -1.65 30.04 -24.97
N HIS A 248 -2.68 30.27 -25.78
CA HIS A 248 -2.58 30.58 -27.22
C HIS A 248 -2.15 29.42 -28.13
N GLU A 249 -1.84 28.23 -27.60
CA GLU A 249 -1.75 27.04 -28.44
C GLU A 249 -3.12 26.63 -28.98
N ARG A 250 -3.12 25.90 -30.10
CA ARG A 250 -4.32 25.29 -30.67
C ARG A 250 -4.32 23.79 -30.39
N PRO A 251 -5.34 23.28 -29.67
CA PRO A 251 -5.40 21.86 -29.38
C PRO A 251 -5.63 21.01 -30.63
N MET A 252 -5.30 19.73 -30.50
CA MET A 252 -5.52 18.75 -31.56
C MET A 252 -5.93 17.43 -30.92
N LEU A 253 -7.03 16.89 -31.40
CA LEU A 253 -7.52 15.58 -31.00
C LEU A 253 -7.11 14.55 -32.05
N THR A 254 -6.93 13.32 -31.61
CA THR A 254 -6.70 12.15 -32.46
C THR A 254 -7.76 11.11 -32.14
N LEU A 255 -8.52 10.73 -33.16
CA LEU A 255 -9.45 9.61 -33.11
C LEU A 255 -8.80 8.41 -33.82
N GLN A 256 -8.59 7.32 -33.10
CA GLN A 256 -8.10 6.06 -33.64
C GLN A 256 -9.20 5.03 -33.61
N ALA A 257 -9.34 4.26 -34.68
CA ALA A 257 -10.34 3.22 -34.80
C ALA A 257 -9.76 1.99 -35.51
N GLN A 258 -9.99 0.81 -34.96
CA GLN A 258 -9.60 -0.46 -35.58
C GLN A 258 -10.58 -1.56 -35.19
N LYS A 259 -11.07 -2.32 -36.19
CA LYS A 259 -11.81 -3.56 -35.95
C LYS A 259 -10.82 -4.68 -35.66
N LEU A 260 -10.93 -5.28 -34.48
CA LEU A 260 -10.01 -6.31 -34.00
C LEU A 260 -10.53 -7.71 -34.34
N GLY A 261 -9.63 -8.68 -34.54
CA GLY A 261 -10.04 -10.06 -34.79
C GLY A 261 -9.00 -10.94 -35.48
N ARG A 262 -8.99 -12.22 -35.09
CA ARG A 262 -8.18 -13.28 -35.72
C ARG A 262 -8.96 -14.11 -36.77
N GLY A 263 -10.29 -14.07 -36.75
CA GLY A 263 -11.14 -14.84 -37.66
C GLY A 263 -11.06 -14.37 -39.12
N GLY A 264 -10.96 -15.31 -40.06
CA GLY A 264 -10.74 -15.04 -41.50
C GLY A 264 -11.84 -14.23 -42.20
N ARG A 265 -13.07 -14.14 -41.64
CA ARG A 265 -14.16 -13.29 -42.17
C ARG A 265 -14.06 -11.83 -41.72
N ASN A 266 -13.74 -11.57 -40.44
CA ASN A 266 -13.69 -10.21 -39.88
C ASN A 266 -12.59 -9.31 -40.46
N ARG A 267 -11.60 -9.87 -41.19
CA ARG A 267 -10.51 -9.07 -41.78
C ARG A 267 -10.92 -8.22 -42.98
N ALA A 268 -11.96 -8.61 -43.72
CA ALA A 268 -12.43 -7.92 -44.92
C ALA A 268 -13.64 -7.00 -44.67
N ASP A 269 -14.38 -7.25 -43.59
CA ASP A 269 -15.58 -6.48 -43.25
C ASP A 269 -15.19 -5.13 -42.65
N LYS A 270 -15.67 -4.06 -43.28
CA LYS A 270 -15.60 -2.72 -42.75
C LYS A 270 -17.00 -2.31 -42.27
N THR A 271 -17.05 -1.64 -41.14
CA THR A 271 -18.28 -1.06 -40.60
C THR A 271 -18.15 0.46 -40.68
N GLU A 272 -19.15 1.16 -41.20
CA GLU A 272 -19.20 2.62 -41.13
C GLU A 272 -19.47 3.06 -39.69
N TRP A 273 -18.70 4.02 -39.20
CA TRP A 273 -18.89 4.64 -37.89
C TRP A 273 -19.09 6.15 -38.06
N THR A 274 -20.02 6.69 -37.30
CA THR A 274 -20.25 8.12 -37.15
C THR A 274 -19.85 8.57 -35.76
N PHE A 275 -19.20 9.71 -35.66
CA PHE A 275 -18.64 10.28 -34.43
C PHE A 275 -19.14 11.71 -34.28
N ASP A 276 -20.01 11.94 -33.31
CA ASP A 276 -20.48 13.28 -32.91
C ASP A 276 -19.61 13.77 -31.75
N LEU A 277 -18.65 14.64 -32.06
CA LEU A 277 -17.64 15.15 -31.14
C LEU A 277 -18.01 16.55 -30.65
N ARG A 278 -17.93 16.77 -29.34
CA ARG A 278 -18.10 18.08 -28.68
C ARG A 278 -16.95 18.35 -27.71
N VAL A 279 -16.46 19.58 -27.72
CA VAL A 279 -15.48 20.10 -26.77
C VAL A 279 -16.13 21.23 -25.99
N ILE A 280 -16.18 21.09 -24.67
CA ILE A 280 -16.89 21.99 -23.77
C ILE A 280 -15.88 22.60 -22.80
N ARG A 281 -15.95 23.92 -22.64
CA ARG A 281 -15.18 24.62 -21.63
C ARG A 281 -15.94 24.59 -20.31
N GLU A 282 -15.39 23.94 -19.30
CA GLU A 282 -16.13 23.65 -18.06
C GLU A 282 -16.37 24.90 -17.20
N LYS A 283 -15.52 25.93 -17.30
CA LYS A 283 -15.65 27.15 -16.49
C LYS A 283 -16.95 27.94 -16.75
N ASP A 284 -17.49 27.86 -17.97
CA ASP A 284 -18.66 28.62 -18.40
C ASP A 284 -19.71 27.75 -19.15
N GLY A 285 -19.43 26.47 -19.35
CA GLY A 285 -20.29 25.52 -20.06
C GLY A 285 -20.35 25.73 -21.58
N THR A 286 -19.51 26.61 -22.15
CA THR A 286 -19.56 26.95 -23.57
C THR A 286 -19.03 25.80 -24.42
N THR A 287 -19.78 25.38 -25.44
CA THR A 287 -19.26 24.49 -26.49
C THR A 287 -18.26 25.24 -27.35
N ALA A 288 -16.98 24.94 -27.17
CA ALA A 288 -15.87 25.57 -27.90
C ALA A 288 -15.70 24.98 -29.31
N PHE A 289 -16.11 23.72 -29.50
CA PHE A 289 -16.05 23.05 -30.80
C PHE A 289 -17.05 21.90 -30.87
N GLU A 290 -17.62 21.69 -32.05
CA GLU A 290 -18.48 20.56 -32.37
C GLU A 290 -18.21 20.11 -33.81
N GLN A 291 -18.14 18.80 -34.03
CA GLN A 291 -17.94 18.22 -35.36
C GLN A 291 -18.55 16.83 -35.44
N ARG A 292 -19.18 16.54 -36.58
CA ARG A 292 -19.60 15.18 -36.96
C ARG A 292 -18.65 14.61 -38.00
N LEU A 293 -18.14 13.41 -37.77
CA LEU A 293 -17.25 12.68 -38.68
C LEU A 293 -17.87 11.32 -39.01
N SER A 294 -17.71 10.84 -40.24
CA SER A 294 -18.13 9.48 -40.60
C SER A 294 -17.08 8.80 -41.48
N PHE A 295 -16.77 7.55 -41.17
CA PHE A 295 -15.85 6.75 -41.98
C PHE A 295 -15.95 5.25 -41.73
N GLU A 296 -15.51 4.47 -42.70
CA GLU A 296 -15.36 3.02 -42.57
C GLU A 296 -14.19 2.64 -41.65
N VAL A 297 -14.44 1.72 -40.72
CA VAL A 297 -13.47 1.11 -39.82
C VAL A 297 -13.35 -0.38 -40.16
N GLY A 298 -12.12 -0.83 -40.43
CA GLY A 298 -11.81 -2.23 -40.73
C GLY A 298 -10.60 -2.71 -39.93
N SER A 299 -9.94 -3.76 -40.44
CA SER A 299 -8.77 -4.37 -39.78
C SER A 299 -7.50 -3.51 -39.78
N GLY A 300 -7.41 -2.52 -40.68
CA GLY A 300 -6.33 -1.54 -40.69
C GLY A 300 -6.56 -0.42 -39.66
N LEU A 301 -5.50 -0.02 -38.96
CA LEU A 301 -5.55 1.11 -38.03
C LEU A 301 -5.86 2.39 -38.79
N ARG A 302 -6.99 3.02 -38.45
CA ARG A 302 -7.35 4.36 -38.93
C ARG A 302 -7.00 5.40 -37.87
N ILE A 303 -6.37 6.48 -38.29
CA ILE A 303 -6.01 7.62 -37.43
C ILE A 303 -6.52 8.89 -38.08
N GLU A 304 -7.48 9.55 -37.44
CA GLU A 304 -8.04 10.84 -37.85
C GLU A 304 -7.52 11.92 -36.90
N ARG A 305 -6.90 12.98 -37.45
CA ARG A 305 -6.37 14.10 -36.67
C ARG A 305 -7.29 15.29 -36.84
N ILE A 306 -7.78 15.82 -35.72
CA ILE A 306 -8.83 16.83 -35.66
C ILE A 306 -8.24 18.09 -35.01
N PRO A 307 -7.77 19.07 -35.80
CA PRO A 307 -7.29 20.34 -35.28
C PRO A 307 -8.47 21.15 -34.74
N LEU A 308 -8.34 21.68 -33.52
CA LEU A 308 -9.37 22.56 -32.96
C LEU A 308 -9.11 24.01 -33.42
N PRO A 309 -10.11 24.71 -34.01
CA PRO A 309 -9.91 26.00 -34.66
C PRO A 309 -9.90 27.19 -33.68
N PHE A 310 -9.64 26.95 -32.39
CA PHE A 310 -9.63 27.96 -31.35
C PHE A 310 -8.30 27.94 -30.58
N GLU A 311 -7.92 29.10 -30.06
CA GLU A 311 -6.81 29.24 -29.13
C GLU A 311 -7.25 28.86 -27.72
N ILE A 312 -6.40 28.12 -27.00
CA ILE A 312 -6.73 27.66 -25.66
C ILE A 312 -6.75 28.82 -24.65
N GLU A 313 -7.75 28.81 -23.76
CA GLU A 313 -7.81 29.67 -22.59
C GLU A 313 -7.53 28.85 -21.33
N SER A 314 -7.22 29.51 -20.22
CA SER A 314 -7.05 28.82 -18.93
C SER A 314 -8.32 28.07 -18.52
N GLY A 315 -8.10 26.91 -17.90
CA GLY A 315 -9.15 26.08 -17.33
C GLY A 315 -9.29 24.71 -18.01
N TYR A 316 -10.22 23.92 -17.48
CA TYR A 316 -10.49 22.55 -17.92
C TYR A 316 -11.46 22.51 -19.10
N TYR A 317 -11.15 21.65 -20.08
CA TYR A 317 -11.99 21.35 -21.23
C TYR A 317 -12.37 19.87 -21.24
N SER A 318 -13.65 19.58 -21.27
CA SER A 318 -14.17 18.23 -21.47
C SER A 318 -14.39 17.95 -22.95
N VAL A 319 -14.18 16.70 -23.33
CA VAL A 319 -14.36 16.21 -24.70
C VAL A 319 -15.28 15.00 -24.64
N ILE A 320 -16.40 15.08 -25.35
CA ILE A 320 -17.40 14.01 -25.41
C ILE A 320 -17.57 13.62 -26.87
N CYS A 321 -17.45 12.33 -27.17
CA CYS A 321 -17.72 11.80 -28.50
C CYS A 321 -18.73 10.65 -28.42
N LEU A 322 -19.89 10.84 -29.04
CA LEU A 322 -20.85 9.77 -29.27
C LEU A 322 -20.48 9.08 -30.58
N ALA A 323 -20.06 7.82 -30.51
CA ALA A 323 -19.70 7.00 -31.65
C ALA A 323 -20.82 5.99 -31.93
N GLU A 324 -21.33 5.95 -33.15
CA GLU A 324 -22.39 5.04 -33.60
C GLU A 324 -21.95 4.27 -34.84
N SER A 325 -22.03 2.95 -34.80
CA SER A 325 -21.74 2.09 -35.93
C SER A 325 -23.01 1.85 -36.77
N ALA A 326 -22.85 1.63 -38.07
CA ALA A 326 -23.94 1.23 -38.96
C ALA A 326 -24.57 -0.12 -38.58
N ASP A 327 -23.87 -0.93 -37.77
CA ASP A 327 -24.35 -2.19 -37.21
C ASP A 327 -25.17 -1.97 -35.91
N GLY A 328 -25.35 -0.71 -35.46
CA GLY A 328 -26.16 -0.32 -34.31
C GLY A 328 -25.40 -0.24 -32.98
N GLU A 329 -24.08 -0.43 -32.99
CA GLU A 329 -23.27 -0.28 -31.77
C GLU A 329 -23.05 1.20 -31.44
N THR A 330 -23.32 1.57 -30.18
CA THR A 330 -23.08 2.93 -29.67
C THR A 330 -22.03 2.92 -28.58
N ARG A 331 -21.14 3.93 -28.57
CA ARG A 331 -20.18 4.19 -27.50
C ARG A 331 -20.13 5.66 -27.16
N GLU A 332 -19.98 5.97 -25.88
CA GLU A 332 -19.64 7.31 -25.42
C GLU A 332 -18.17 7.33 -24.98
N LEU A 333 -17.34 8.07 -25.70
CA LEU A 333 -15.93 8.30 -25.37
C LEU A 333 -15.81 9.63 -24.64
N ARG A 334 -15.13 9.61 -23.49
CA ARG A 334 -14.84 10.81 -22.69
C ARG A 334 -13.33 11.04 -22.63
N GLN A 335 -12.96 12.30 -22.81
CA GLN A 335 -11.60 12.81 -22.68
C GLN A 335 -11.63 14.19 -22.03
N GLY A 336 -10.47 14.70 -21.65
CA GLY A 336 -10.32 16.09 -21.27
C GLY A 336 -8.87 16.54 -21.39
N PHE A 337 -8.68 17.85 -21.38
CA PHE A 337 -7.37 18.48 -21.33
C PHE A 337 -7.48 19.85 -20.64
N TRP A 338 -6.36 20.37 -20.18
CA TRP A 338 -6.26 21.69 -19.57
C TRP A 338 -5.69 22.72 -20.55
N GLY A 339 -6.20 23.95 -20.51
CA GLY A 339 -5.38 25.11 -20.78
C GLY A 339 -4.65 25.52 -19.51
N ALA A 340 -3.36 25.86 -19.62
CA ALA A 340 -2.53 26.24 -18.48
C ALA A 340 -3.22 27.25 -17.56
N ASP A 341 -3.24 26.96 -16.25
CA ASP A 341 -3.95 27.76 -15.25
C ASP A 341 -3.06 27.98 -14.01
N ALA A 342 -2.08 28.87 -14.17
CA ALA A 342 -1.13 29.20 -13.10
C ALA A 342 -1.82 29.82 -11.88
N GLU A 343 -2.91 30.58 -12.07
CA GLU A 343 -3.66 31.18 -10.96
C GLU A 343 -4.34 30.12 -10.10
N LEU A 344 -4.90 29.07 -10.71
CA LEU A 344 -5.44 27.94 -9.95
C LEU A 344 -4.36 27.23 -9.13
N LEU A 345 -3.18 26.95 -9.71
CA LEU A 345 -2.06 26.32 -8.99
C LEU A 345 -1.56 27.17 -7.81
N LYS A 346 -1.53 28.50 -7.98
CA LYS A 346 -1.12 29.46 -6.95
C LYS A 346 -2.12 29.66 -5.82
N SER A 347 -3.40 29.37 -6.06
CA SER A 347 -4.47 29.67 -5.10
C SER A 347 -4.29 28.93 -3.78
N GLY A 348 -4.59 29.58 -2.64
CA GLY A 348 -4.40 28.99 -1.31
C GLY A 348 -2.94 28.99 -0.83
N SER A 349 -2.66 28.34 0.30
CA SER A 349 -1.32 28.30 0.89
C SER A 349 -0.69 26.90 0.74
N PRO A 350 0.65 26.81 0.55
CA PRO A 350 1.38 25.56 0.72
C PRO A 350 1.14 24.93 2.09
N ILE A 351 1.20 23.59 2.16
CA ILE A 351 1.12 22.87 3.43
C ILE A 351 2.36 23.18 4.29
N GLY A 352 2.10 23.61 5.52
CA GLY A 352 3.11 23.74 6.56
C GLY A 352 3.31 22.44 7.33
N VAL A 353 4.45 22.33 8.01
CA VAL A 353 4.84 21.15 8.78
C VAL A 353 5.12 21.53 10.24
N GLY A 354 4.51 20.82 11.19
CA GLY A 354 4.79 20.90 12.61
C GLY A 354 5.55 19.68 13.12
N ARG A 355 5.65 19.52 14.46
CA ARG A 355 6.28 18.33 15.07
C ARG A 355 5.53 17.04 14.77
N ASP A 356 4.20 17.06 14.84
CA ASP A 356 3.36 15.86 14.71
C ASP A 356 2.40 15.89 13.54
N TYR A 357 1.99 17.07 13.08
CA TYR A 357 0.91 17.24 12.11
C TYR A 357 1.24 18.31 11.09
N PHE A 358 0.59 18.22 9.94
CA PHE A 358 0.60 19.24 8.91
C PHE A 358 -0.37 20.37 9.24
N GLU A 359 -0.13 21.54 8.67
CA GLU A 359 -1.01 22.70 8.77
C GLU A 359 -1.37 23.23 7.37
N GLN A 360 -2.65 23.53 7.15
CA GLN A 360 -3.14 24.16 5.93
C GLN A 360 -4.00 25.36 6.33
N ASP A 361 -3.65 26.53 5.81
CA ASP A 361 -4.34 27.80 6.07
C ASP A 361 -4.57 28.06 7.58
N GLY A 362 -3.54 27.80 8.39
CA GLY A 362 -3.57 28.01 9.83
C GLY A 362 -4.37 26.97 10.60
N ARG A 363 -4.77 25.83 10.02
CA ARG A 363 -5.50 24.72 10.67
C ARG A 363 -4.82 23.38 10.47
N PRO A 364 -4.82 22.45 11.46
CA PRO A 364 -4.18 21.16 11.28
C PRO A 364 -4.83 20.36 10.16
N LEU A 365 -4.06 19.49 9.52
CA LEU A 365 -4.49 18.64 8.43
C LEU A 365 -4.13 17.18 8.75
N PRO A 366 -5.00 16.43 9.46
CA PRO A 366 -4.86 14.99 9.57
C PRO A 366 -5.06 14.35 8.19
N VAL A 367 -4.17 13.43 7.81
CA VAL A 367 -4.13 12.84 6.48
C VAL A 367 -5.07 11.65 6.38
N VAL A 368 -6.06 11.76 5.50
CA VAL A 368 -6.83 10.63 4.97
C VAL A 368 -6.51 10.60 3.49
N GLY A 369 -5.49 9.83 3.14
CA GLY A 369 -4.92 9.84 1.81
C GLY A 369 -5.22 8.59 1.00
N MET A 370 -4.86 8.65 -0.28
CA MET A 370 -5.04 7.58 -1.24
C MET A 370 -3.91 7.59 -2.27
N THR A 371 -3.29 6.45 -2.53
CA THR A 371 -2.44 6.32 -3.71
C THR A 371 -3.32 6.26 -4.96
N TYR A 372 -2.89 6.89 -6.04
CA TYR A 372 -3.66 6.93 -7.28
C TYR A 372 -2.84 6.56 -8.53
N MET A 373 -3.43 5.65 -9.29
CA MET A 373 -3.18 5.40 -10.70
C MET A 373 -4.56 5.27 -11.38
N THR A 374 -4.66 5.68 -12.65
CA THR A 374 -5.93 5.70 -13.39
C THR A 374 -6.50 4.30 -13.65
N SER A 375 -7.81 4.17 -13.77
CA SER A 375 -8.48 2.88 -14.01
C SER A 375 -8.35 2.36 -15.45
N ASP A 376 -8.11 3.23 -16.43
CA ASP A 376 -8.19 2.92 -17.86
C ASP A 376 -6.86 2.43 -18.47
N VAL A 377 -5.73 2.95 -17.97
CA VAL A 377 -4.38 2.58 -18.44
C VAL A 377 -3.39 2.29 -17.31
N ALA A 378 -3.84 2.32 -16.05
CA ALA A 378 -3.03 2.05 -14.86
C ALA A 378 -1.70 2.84 -14.81
N ARG A 379 -0.55 2.18 -14.60
CA ARG A 379 0.78 2.83 -14.49
C ARG A 379 1.22 3.58 -15.76
N LYS A 380 0.49 3.46 -16.87
CA LYS A 380 0.76 4.18 -18.14
C LYS A 380 0.11 5.57 -18.19
N PHE A 381 -0.56 6.01 -17.14
CA PHE A 381 -1.37 7.24 -17.12
C PHE A 381 -0.62 8.51 -17.52
N LEU A 382 0.66 8.66 -17.19
CA LEU A 382 1.44 9.82 -17.61
C LEU A 382 1.85 9.79 -19.10
N PHE A 383 1.80 8.62 -19.74
CA PHE A 383 2.12 8.42 -21.17
C PHE A 383 0.86 8.31 -22.04
N LEU A 384 -0.28 7.98 -21.44
CA LEU A 384 -1.59 7.89 -22.07
C LEU A 384 -2.61 8.62 -21.20
N PRO A 385 -2.48 9.96 -21.06
CA PRO A 385 -3.30 10.71 -20.13
C PRO A 385 -4.77 10.74 -20.52
N ASN A 386 -5.63 10.62 -19.52
CA ASN A 386 -7.07 10.80 -19.65
C ASN A 386 -7.57 11.67 -18.49
N VAL A 387 -7.53 12.99 -18.70
CA VAL A 387 -7.89 13.96 -17.66
C VAL A 387 -9.34 13.80 -17.21
N SER A 388 -10.25 13.32 -18.08
CA SER A 388 -11.65 13.10 -17.66
C SER A 388 -11.84 11.95 -16.67
N VAL A 389 -11.01 10.92 -16.75
CA VAL A 389 -11.01 9.83 -15.75
C VAL A 389 -10.40 10.34 -14.45
N TRP A 390 -9.30 11.08 -14.52
CA TRP A 390 -8.69 11.69 -13.33
C TRP A 390 -9.66 12.64 -12.63
N ASP A 391 -10.36 13.48 -13.38
CA ASP A 391 -11.33 14.43 -12.84
C ASP A 391 -12.47 13.72 -12.11
N LYS A 392 -13.02 12.65 -12.70
CA LYS A 392 -14.07 11.83 -12.09
C LYS A 392 -13.58 11.15 -10.81
N ASP A 393 -12.43 10.49 -10.87
CA ASP A 393 -11.90 9.73 -9.74
C ASP A 393 -11.49 10.67 -8.58
N MET A 394 -10.90 11.83 -8.89
CA MET A 394 -10.55 12.84 -7.89
C MET A 394 -11.78 13.51 -7.27
N GLU A 395 -12.84 13.74 -8.04
CA GLU A 395 -14.12 14.19 -7.49
C GLU A 395 -14.68 13.15 -6.50
N GLN A 396 -14.64 11.86 -6.87
CA GLN A 396 -15.10 10.76 -6.03
C GLN A 396 -14.26 10.61 -4.76
N MET A 397 -12.93 10.72 -4.86
CA MET A 397 -12.03 10.71 -3.71
C MET A 397 -12.31 11.90 -2.76
N SER A 398 -12.47 13.11 -3.30
CA SER A 398 -12.82 14.30 -2.51
C SER A 398 -14.16 14.13 -1.79
N LYS A 399 -15.18 13.56 -2.46
CA LYS A 399 -16.47 13.18 -1.84
C LYS A 399 -16.31 12.14 -0.73
N ALA A 400 -15.32 11.26 -0.81
CA ALA A 400 -14.98 10.31 0.25
C ALA A 400 -14.22 10.94 1.42
N GLY A 401 -13.96 12.25 1.40
CA GLY A 401 -13.19 12.94 2.43
C GLY A 401 -11.69 12.63 2.36
N ILE A 402 -11.21 12.07 1.24
CA ILE A 402 -9.77 11.96 0.97
C ILE A 402 -9.26 13.38 0.70
N ASN A 403 -8.17 13.74 1.36
CA ASN A 403 -7.58 15.08 1.26
C ASN A 403 -6.18 15.10 0.64
N TRP A 404 -5.60 13.92 0.40
CA TRP A 404 -4.22 13.77 -0.06
C TRP A 404 -4.09 12.61 -1.04
N ILE A 405 -3.52 12.87 -2.21
CA ILE A 405 -3.16 11.85 -3.21
C ILE A 405 -1.67 11.62 -3.17
N ARG A 406 -1.25 10.35 -3.18
CA ARG A 406 0.11 9.97 -3.55
C ARG A 406 0.13 9.38 -4.95
N THR A 407 1.03 9.87 -5.80
CA THR A 407 1.24 9.33 -7.15
C THR A 407 2.67 9.59 -7.60
N GLY A 408 3.04 9.21 -8.81
CA GLY A 408 4.37 9.51 -9.33
C GLY A 408 4.76 8.68 -10.54
N ILE A 409 6.07 8.57 -10.73
CA ILE A 409 6.68 7.79 -11.81
C ILE A 409 7.14 6.46 -11.23
N TRP A 410 6.52 5.38 -11.68
CA TRP A 410 6.74 4.02 -11.15
C TRP A 410 7.65 3.17 -12.03
N THR A 411 7.88 3.59 -13.27
CA THR A 411 8.66 2.85 -14.28
C THR A 411 8.91 3.75 -15.50
N ALA A 412 9.66 3.23 -16.47
CA ALA A 412 9.90 3.83 -17.78
C ALA A 412 10.55 5.21 -17.73
N TYR A 413 11.51 5.42 -16.81
CA TYR A 413 12.23 6.69 -16.64
C TYR A 413 12.82 7.23 -17.95
N ARG A 414 13.28 6.35 -18.85
CA ARG A 414 13.79 6.73 -20.17
C ARG A 414 12.74 7.29 -21.11
N ASN A 415 11.47 6.92 -20.95
CA ASN A 415 10.38 7.53 -21.71
C ASN A 415 10.07 8.95 -21.18
N VAL A 416 10.41 9.24 -19.93
CA VAL A 416 10.27 10.58 -19.34
C VAL A 416 11.48 11.45 -19.66
N MET A 417 12.69 10.95 -19.45
CA MET A 417 13.95 11.57 -19.83
C MET A 417 14.89 10.56 -20.49
N GLN A 418 14.97 10.60 -21.82
CA GLN A 418 15.67 9.59 -22.61
C GLN A 418 17.18 9.61 -22.36
N ILE A 419 17.75 10.82 -22.31
CA ILE A 419 19.14 11.10 -22.00
C ILE A 419 19.19 12.33 -21.09
N ASP A 420 20.25 12.44 -20.29
CA ASP A 420 20.47 13.55 -19.35
C ASP A 420 20.14 14.92 -19.98
N GLY A 421 19.22 15.65 -19.33
CA GLY A 421 18.78 16.99 -19.75
C GLY A 421 17.76 17.05 -20.89
N HIS A 422 17.34 15.91 -21.46
CA HIS A 422 16.41 15.86 -22.58
C HIS A 422 15.13 15.08 -22.22
N ALA A 423 14.25 15.76 -21.49
CA ALA A 423 12.97 15.21 -21.05
C ALA A 423 11.83 15.46 -22.04
N SER A 424 10.79 14.62 -21.96
CA SER A 424 9.61 14.66 -22.80
C SER A 424 8.61 15.70 -22.28
N GLU A 425 8.42 16.77 -23.06
CA GLU A 425 7.42 17.81 -22.77
C GLU A 425 5.99 17.23 -22.72
N GLU A 426 5.69 16.16 -23.46
CA GLU A 426 4.40 15.47 -23.42
C GLU A 426 4.11 14.89 -22.03
N VAL A 427 5.13 14.30 -21.39
CA VAL A 427 4.99 13.71 -20.06
C VAL A 427 4.92 14.81 -19.00
N PHE A 428 5.70 15.87 -19.12
CA PHE A 428 5.64 17.01 -18.19
C PHE A 428 4.28 17.70 -18.20
N ARG A 429 3.71 17.94 -19.38
CA ARG A 429 2.34 18.47 -19.50
C ARG A 429 1.28 17.53 -18.92
N SER A 430 1.54 16.22 -18.89
CA SER A 430 0.69 15.24 -18.22
C SER A 430 0.79 15.33 -16.70
N ILE A 431 1.99 15.56 -16.17
CA ILE A 431 2.22 15.84 -14.74
C ILE A 431 1.50 17.14 -14.33
N ASP A 432 1.68 18.22 -15.09
CA ASP A 432 1.04 19.51 -14.81
C ASP A 432 -0.50 19.39 -14.81
N ALA A 433 -1.07 18.71 -15.83
CA ALA A 433 -2.50 18.46 -15.93
C ALA A 433 -3.03 17.64 -14.76
N PHE A 434 -2.28 16.65 -14.30
CA PHE A 434 -2.64 15.84 -13.14
C PHE A 434 -2.74 16.71 -11.88
N ILE A 435 -1.73 17.54 -11.64
CA ILE A 435 -1.67 18.42 -10.45
C ILE A 435 -2.79 19.48 -10.49
N LEU A 436 -3.08 20.05 -11.67
CA LEU A 436 -4.23 20.94 -11.87
C LEU A 436 -5.56 20.25 -11.58
N THR A 437 -5.70 18.99 -12.00
CA THR A 437 -6.92 18.22 -11.76
C THR A 437 -7.09 17.93 -10.27
N ALA A 438 -6.01 17.58 -9.55
CA ALA A 438 -6.05 17.43 -8.11
C ALA A 438 -6.38 18.77 -7.41
N LYS A 439 -5.81 19.88 -7.89
CA LYS A 439 -6.06 21.22 -7.36
C LYS A 439 -7.52 21.63 -7.51
N LYS A 440 -8.15 21.33 -8.64
CA LYS A 440 -9.59 21.57 -8.91
C LYS A 440 -10.49 20.94 -7.83
N HIS A 441 -10.08 19.79 -7.27
CA HIS A 441 -10.84 19.05 -6.24
C HIS A 441 -10.33 19.27 -4.81
N GLY A 442 -9.42 20.21 -4.60
CA GLY A 442 -8.88 20.54 -3.28
C GLY A 442 -7.94 19.48 -2.69
N LEU A 443 -7.33 18.64 -3.53
CA LEU A 443 -6.47 17.55 -3.10
C LEU A 443 -5.00 17.97 -3.09
N GLN A 444 -4.31 17.66 -2.00
CA GLN A 444 -2.85 17.72 -1.93
C GLN A 444 -2.25 16.57 -2.75
N VAL A 445 -1.10 16.78 -3.39
CA VAL A 445 -0.38 15.76 -4.16
C VAL A 445 1.02 15.55 -3.60
N THR A 446 1.33 14.33 -3.17
CA THR A 446 2.71 13.84 -3.05
C THR A 446 3.10 13.20 -4.38
N PHE A 447 4.13 13.75 -5.05
CA PHE A 447 4.63 13.23 -6.32
C PHE A 447 5.96 12.49 -6.14
N THR A 448 5.97 11.19 -6.38
CA THR A 448 7.14 10.29 -6.24
C THR A 448 7.99 10.25 -7.50
N PHE A 449 9.29 10.53 -7.38
CA PHE A 449 10.21 10.58 -8.52
C PHE A 449 10.79 9.24 -8.94
N PHE A 450 11.12 8.36 -7.99
CA PHE A 450 11.81 7.09 -8.25
C PHE A 450 11.16 5.92 -7.51
N SER A 451 11.44 4.70 -7.97
CA SER A 451 10.92 3.45 -7.41
C SER A 451 12.04 2.44 -7.17
N PHE A 452 12.25 2.06 -5.91
CA PHE A 452 13.22 1.06 -5.40
C PHE A 452 14.70 1.40 -5.61
N THR A 453 15.08 1.88 -6.80
CA THR A 453 16.43 2.33 -7.13
C THR A 453 16.33 3.44 -8.18
N PRO A 454 17.02 4.58 -8.01
CA PRO A 454 16.93 5.67 -8.97
C PRO A 454 17.63 5.31 -10.29
N GLU A 455 17.16 5.90 -11.38
CA GLU A 455 17.73 5.67 -12.72
C GLU A 455 19.16 6.21 -12.79
N THR A 456 20.06 5.46 -13.43
CA THR A 456 21.48 5.85 -13.53
C THR A 456 21.77 6.80 -14.68
N TRP A 457 20.84 6.92 -15.63
CA TRP A 457 21.07 7.57 -16.92
C TRP A 457 22.34 7.07 -17.60
N GLU A 458 23.34 7.94 -17.78
CA GLU A 458 24.57 7.56 -18.47
C GLU A 458 25.70 7.21 -17.50
N GLY A 459 25.42 7.12 -16.20
CA GLY A 459 26.37 6.67 -15.18
C GLY A 459 26.27 5.17 -14.87
N GLU A 460 27.13 4.73 -13.96
CA GLU A 460 27.32 3.32 -13.58
C GLU A 460 26.66 2.95 -12.25
N ASN A 461 26.59 3.89 -11.30
CA ASN A 461 26.05 3.65 -9.94
C ASN A 461 24.91 4.64 -9.61
N PRO A 462 23.73 4.15 -9.16
CA PRO A 462 22.56 4.98 -8.93
C PRO A 462 22.69 6.01 -7.80
N TYR A 463 23.55 5.77 -6.80
CA TYR A 463 23.64 6.59 -5.60
C TYR A 463 24.97 7.35 -5.47
N LEU A 464 26.05 6.79 -6.02
CA LEU A 464 27.42 7.23 -5.76
C LEU A 464 28.14 7.78 -7.00
N ASP A 465 27.66 7.51 -8.22
CA ASP A 465 28.25 8.08 -9.44
C ASP A 465 27.79 9.54 -9.58
N PRO A 466 28.69 10.54 -9.53
CA PRO A 466 28.31 11.94 -9.71
C PRO A 466 27.58 12.19 -11.03
N ARG A 467 27.85 11.42 -12.09
CA ARG A 467 27.14 11.55 -13.35
C ARG A 467 25.67 11.16 -13.21
N SER A 468 25.37 10.07 -12.50
CA SER A 468 24.01 9.61 -12.24
C SER A 468 23.26 10.60 -11.34
N VAL A 469 23.88 11.04 -10.25
CA VAL A 469 23.25 11.98 -9.30
C VAL A 469 23.00 13.34 -9.94
N GLU A 470 23.91 13.86 -10.77
CA GLU A 470 23.66 15.10 -11.53
C GLU A 470 22.51 14.95 -12.54
N ALA A 471 22.42 13.83 -13.25
CA ALA A 471 21.30 13.57 -14.15
C ALA A 471 19.97 13.47 -13.38
N GLN A 472 19.95 12.80 -12.23
CA GLN A 472 18.80 12.75 -11.32
C GLN A 472 18.39 14.16 -10.83
N LYS A 473 19.35 15.01 -10.45
CA LYS A 473 19.07 16.41 -10.06
C LYS A 473 18.46 17.20 -11.22
N ARG A 474 18.99 17.06 -12.44
CA ARG A 474 18.40 17.74 -13.62
C ARG A 474 17.00 17.24 -13.93
N PHE A 475 16.77 15.93 -13.82
CA PHE A 475 15.45 15.33 -13.95
C PHE A 475 14.46 15.91 -12.95
N VAL A 476 14.80 15.89 -11.65
CA VAL A 476 13.97 16.46 -10.58
C VAL A 476 13.74 17.95 -10.83
N ARG A 477 14.78 18.74 -11.11
CA ARG A 477 14.68 20.18 -11.40
C ARG A 477 13.77 20.50 -12.57
N SER A 478 13.79 19.68 -13.62
CA SER A 478 12.94 19.90 -14.80
C SER A 478 11.44 19.75 -14.51
N ILE A 479 11.08 19.03 -13.43
CA ILE A 479 9.70 18.92 -12.94
C ILE A 479 9.42 20.03 -11.91
N VAL A 480 10.22 20.13 -10.83
CA VAL A 480 9.90 21.03 -9.72
C VAL A 480 9.93 22.51 -10.10
N SER A 481 10.79 22.91 -11.06
CA SER A 481 10.88 24.31 -11.52
C SER A 481 9.61 24.81 -12.22
N ARG A 482 8.77 23.91 -12.76
CA ARG A 482 7.45 24.23 -13.32
C ARG A 482 6.41 24.56 -12.24
N HIS A 483 6.67 24.12 -11.00
CA HIS A 483 5.73 24.17 -9.89
C HIS A 483 6.18 25.07 -8.73
N ARG A 484 7.12 26.00 -8.94
CA ARG A 484 7.66 26.89 -7.87
C ARG A 484 6.59 27.62 -7.06
N GLU A 485 5.47 27.99 -7.71
CA GLU A 485 4.37 28.71 -7.07
C GLU A 485 3.13 27.82 -6.85
N THR A 486 3.24 26.50 -7.10
CA THR A 486 2.13 25.56 -6.84
C THR A 486 1.99 25.30 -5.35
N SER A 487 0.75 25.40 -4.86
CA SER A 487 0.43 25.33 -3.43
C SER A 487 -0.01 23.94 -2.95
N ASN A 488 -0.43 23.03 -3.84
CA ASN A 488 -0.97 21.72 -3.45
C ASN A 488 -0.02 20.53 -3.74
N ILE A 489 1.30 20.73 -3.66
CA ILE A 489 2.28 19.69 -3.99
C ILE A 489 3.41 19.57 -2.97
N ASP A 490 3.84 18.33 -2.77
CA ASP A 490 5.06 17.92 -2.09
C ASP A 490 5.73 16.76 -2.86
N TRP A 491 7.00 16.50 -2.54
CA TRP A 491 7.87 15.66 -3.36
C TRP A 491 8.37 14.44 -2.59
N ASP A 492 8.12 13.24 -3.12
CA ASP A 492 8.69 12.00 -2.59
C ASP A 492 9.89 11.60 -3.45
N LEU A 493 11.07 11.53 -2.85
CA LEU A 493 12.30 11.25 -3.56
C LEU A 493 12.28 9.85 -4.16
N ILE A 494 11.79 8.85 -3.41
CA ILE A 494 11.85 7.45 -3.83
C ILE A 494 10.91 6.57 -3.02
N ASN A 495 10.25 5.65 -3.71
CA ASN A 495 9.48 4.57 -3.11
C ASN A 495 10.39 3.40 -2.69
N GLU A 496 10.41 3.05 -1.41
CA GLU A 496 11.01 1.84 -0.83
C GLU A 496 12.48 1.59 -1.25
N PRO A 497 13.40 2.49 -0.85
CA PRO A 497 14.77 2.49 -1.37
C PRO A 497 15.55 1.21 -1.03
N SER A 498 16.12 0.59 -2.06
CA SER A 498 17.03 -0.55 -1.99
C SER A 498 18.45 -0.12 -2.37
N MET A 499 19.43 -0.42 -1.51
CA MET A 499 20.84 -0.06 -1.66
C MET A 499 21.71 -1.31 -1.89
N PHE A 500 22.72 -1.36 -2.75
CA PHE A 500 23.10 -0.46 -3.85
C PHE A 500 22.91 -1.13 -5.22
N ASP A 501 22.53 -2.40 -5.24
CA ASP A 501 22.52 -3.25 -6.44
C ASP A 501 21.09 -3.41 -7.02
N PRO A 502 20.75 -2.72 -8.13
CA PRO A 502 19.38 -2.69 -8.68
C PRO A 502 18.76 -4.07 -9.00
N PRO A 503 19.49 -5.11 -9.44
CA PRO A 503 18.91 -6.44 -9.64
C PRO A 503 18.52 -7.18 -8.35
N ARG A 504 18.96 -6.73 -7.17
CA ARG A 504 18.76 -7.42 -5.88
C ARG A 504 17.96 -6.58 -4.88
N ILE A 505 16.92 -5.86 -5.34
CA ILE A 505 15.99 -5.11 -4.50
C ILE A 505 15.31 -5.98 -3.43
N PHE A 506 14.84 -5.35 -2.35
CA PHE A 506 14.13 -6.00 -1.23
C PHE A 506 14.90 -7.15 -0.54
N SER A 507 16.21 -7.19 -0.75
CA SER A 507 17.10 -8.06 -0.03
C SER A 507 17.10 -7.77 1.48
N ASN A 508 17.38 -8.79 2.30
CA ASN A 508 17.67 -8.59 3.73
C ASN A 508 19.00 -7.82 3.87
N GLY A 509 18.93 -6.52 4.15
CA GLY A 509 20.07 -5.60 4.22
C GLY A 509 20.63 -5.16 2.85
N PRO A 510 21.67 -4.30 2.84
CA PRO A 510 22.26 -3.78 1.61
C PRO A 510 22.93 -4.88 0.76
N ARG A 511 23.06 -4.61 -0.55
CA ARG A 511 23.73 -5.47 -1.53
C ARG A 511 24.77 -4.68 -2.32
N SER A 512 25.99 -5.21 -2.43
CA SER A 512 27.09 -4.50 -3.08
C SER A 512 26.96 -4.56 -4.59
N SER A 513 27.03 -3.41 -5.26
CA SER A 513 27.19 -3.34 -6.71
C SER A 513 28.62 -3.72 -7.11
N ARG A 514 29.57 -3.64 -6.16
CA ARG A 514 31.01 -3.96 -6.30
C ARG A 514 31.73 -3.10 -7.35
N ASP A 515 31.11 -2.00 -7.75
CA ASP A 515 31.69 -1.08 -8.71
C ASP A 515 32.80 -0.22 -8.07
N ARG A 516 33.43 0.61 -8.89
CA ARG A 516 34.55 1.46 -8.48
C ARG A 516 34.13 2.60 -7.53
N PHE A 517 32.89 3.08 -7.62
CA PHE A 517 32.38 4.17 -6.79
C PHE A 517 32.09 3.67 -5.38
N GLU A 518 31.40 2.52 -5.26
CA GLU A 518 31.12 1.90 -3.96
C GLU A 518 32.42 1.56 -3.22
N LYS A 519 33.39 0.94 -3.91
CA LYS A 519 34.70 0.60 -3.33
C LYS A 519 35.46 1.83 -2.82
N ALA A 520 35.49 2.91 -3.60
CA ALA A 520 36.19 4.13 -3.22
C ALA A 520 35.50 4.80 -2.01
N ALA A 521 34.17 4.97 -2.08
CA ALA A 521 33.39 5.58 -1.01
C ALA A 521 33.46 4.77 0.30
N TYR A 522 33.43 3.44 0.21
CA TYR A 522 33.52 2.58 1.38
C TYR A 522 34.90 2.68 2.07
N ALA A 523 35.99 2.69 1.30
CA ALA A 523 37.33 2.86 1.85
C ALA A 523 37.50 4.22 2.54
N GLU A 524 37.02 5.31 1.92
CA GLU A 524 37.04 6.66 2.49
C GLU A 524 36.21 6.74 3.78
N TRP A 525 35.01 6.15 3.76
CA TRP A 525 34.12 6.14 4.92
C TRP A 525 34.73 5.38 6.10
N LEU A 526 35.35 4.23 5.86
CA LEU A 526 36.04 3.46 6.89
C LEU A 526 37.21 4.25 7.51
N GLU A 527 37.99 4.95 6.68
CA GLU A 527 39.08 5.81 7.15
C GLU A 527 38.55 6.94 8.03
N LYS A 528 37.49 7.63 7.60
CA LYS A 528 36.84 8.71 8.36
C LYS A 528 36.27 8.21 9.69
N ARG A 529 35.59 7.07 9.72
CA ARG A 529 34.95 6.52 10.92
C ARG A 529 35.95 5.98 11.93
N HIS A 530 36.99 5.28 11.47
CA HIS A 530 37.88 4.52 12.35
C HIS A 530 39.22 5.21 12.62
N GLY A 531 39.66 6.11 11.74
CA GLY A 531 40.90 6.88 11.86
C GLY A 531 42.18 6.08 11.57
N THR A 532 42.32 4.87 12.11
CA THR A 532 43.49 3.99 11.88
C THR A 532 43.08 2.59 11.44
N VAL A 533 43.85 2.00 10.51
CA VAL A 533 43.58 0.64 10.01
C VAL A 533 43.84 -0.42 11.08
N GLU A 534 44.72 -0.13 12.05
CA GLU A 534 44.97 -0.94 13.24
C GLU A 534 43.69 -1.16 14.04
N LYS A 535 42.95 -0.07 14.33
CA LYS A 535 41.69 -0.15 15.06
C LYS A 535 40.67 -0.96 14.28
N LEU A 536 40.54 -0.73 12.98
CA LEU A 536 39.62 -1.47 12.13
C LEU A 536 39.94 -2.97 12.10
N ARG A 537 41.23 -3.32 12.00
CA ARG A 537 41.69 -4.72 12.09
C ARG A 537 41.28 -5.40 13.38
N GLU A 538 41.41 -4.72 14.51
CA GLU A 538 40.97 -5.25 15.80
C GLU A 538 39.45 -5.49 15.84
N LEU A 539 38.66 -4.53 15.33
CA LEU A 539 37.20 -4.64 15.27
C LEU A 539 36.72 -5.77 14.34
N TRP A 540 37.41 -5.95 13.20
CA TRP A 540 37.08 -6.96 12.19
C TRP A 540 37.76 -8.30 12.41
N ASN A 541 38.57 -8.41 13.48
CA ASN A 541 39.38 -9.59 13.78
C ASN A 541 40.24 -10.03 12.59
N MET A 542 41.00 -9.09 12.01
CA MET A 542 41.84 -9.28 10.82
C MET A 542 43.32 -9.02 11.10
N THR A 543 44.19 -9.78 10.45
CA THR A 543 45.65 -9.62 10.49
C THR A 543 46.11 -8.48 9.57
N PRO A 544 47.35 -7.95 9.75
CA PRO A 544 47.92 -6.97 8.82
C PRO A 544 47.96 -7.44 7.36
N GLY A 545 48.04 -8.75 7.10
CA GLY A 545 48.02 -9.29 5.74
C GLY A 545 46.62 -9.34 5.12
N GLU A 546 45.58 -9.55 5.94
CA GLU A 546 44.18 -9.57 5.49
C GLU A 546 43.62 -8.17 5.24
N LEU A 547 44.03 -7.17 6.03
CA LEU A 547 43.63 -5.77 5.88
C LEU A 547 44.84 -4.84 6.04
N PRO A 548 45.68 -4.70 5.00
CA PRO A 548 46.90 -3.88 5.07
C PRO A 548 46.62 -2.37 5.04
N SER A 549 45.48 -1.94 4.50
CA SER A 549 45.06 -0.54 4.41
C SER A 549 43.54 -0.45 4.26
N PHE A 550 42.94 0.74 4.45
CA PHE A 550 41.51 0.95 4.20
C PHE A 550 41.11 0.64 2.74
N ALA A 551 41.96 1.01 1.78
CA ALA A 551 41.73 0.72 0.36
C ALA A 551 41.74 -0.79 0.01
N ALA A 552 42.30 -1.64 0.89
CA ALA A 552 42.28 -3.09 0.72
C ALA A 552 41.01 -3.73 1.32
N ALA A 553 40.16 -2.97 2.02
CA ALA A 553 38.92 -3.48 2.56
C ALA A 553 38.00 -3.96 1.44
N THR A 554 37.60 -5.23 1.49
CA THR A 554 36.54 -5.74 0.63
C THR A 554 35.17 -5.38 1.20
N ILE A 555 34.20 -5.15 0.34
CA ILE A 555 32.82 -4.96 0.76
C ILE A 555 32.24 -6.36 1.06
N PRO A 556 31.67 -6.60 2.25
CA PRO A 556 31.13 -7.91 2.59
C PRO A 556 29.83 -8.20 1.82
N GLU A 557 29.62 -9.45 1.40
CA GLU A 557 28.30 -9.97 0.99
C GLU A 557 27.71 -10.87 2.09
N PRO A 558 26.40 -11.19 2.04
CA PRO A 558 25.78 -12.05 3.03
C PRO A 558 26.47 -13.40 3.23
N GLU A 559 27.04 -13.97 2.17
CA GLU A 559 27.75 -15.25 2.24
C GLU A 559 29.07 -15.14 3.01
N ASP A 560 29.64 -13.94 3.18
CA ASP A 560 30.86 -13.68 3.95
C ASP A 560 30.59 -13.50 5.46
N ILE A 561 29.32 -13.36 5.84
CA ILE A 561 28.89 -13.02 7.18
C ILE A 561 28.23 -14.23 7.84
N ASN A 562 28.69 -14.55 9.05
CA ASN A 562 28.03 -15.53 9.89
C ASN A 562 26.78 -14.92 10.49
N PHE A 563 25.65 -14.89 9.78
CA PHE A 563 24.34 -14.44 10.32
C PHE A 563 23.63 -15.49 11.17
N ASP A 564 23.90 -16.75 10.90
CA ASP A 564 23.41 -17.89 11.69
C ASP A 564 24.48 -18.37 12.69
N VAL A 565 24.07 -18.82 13.87
CA VAL A 565 24.97 -19.34 14.92
C VAL A 565 25.66 -20.66 14.53
N GLN A 566 25.17 -21.35 13.51
CA GLN A 566 25.71 -22.60 12.96
C GLN A 566 26.62 -22.38 11.74
N ASP A 567 26.81 -21.13 11.31
CA ASP A 567 27.63 -20.79 10.16
C ASP A 567 29.13 -20.76 10.51
N MET A 568 29.69 -21.95 10.82
CA MET A 568 31.05 -22.13 11.33
C MET A 568 31.97 -22.91 10.39
N HIS A 569 31.49 -23.31 9.21
CA HIS A 569 32.26 -24.11 8.24
C HIS A 569 33.48 -23.36 7.68
N GLN A 570 33.45 -22.02 7.72
CA GLN A 570 34.55 -21.14 7.38
C GLN A 570 34.67 -20.08 8.48
N GLY A 571 35.90 -19.61 8.78
CA GLY A 571 36.16 -18.59 9.79
C GLY A 571 35.70 -17.18 9.35
N LYS A 572 34.39 -16.99 9.21
CA LYS A 572 33.77 -15.75 8.72
C LYS A 572 34.00 -14.57 9.67
N LYS A 573 34.13 -13.37 9.09
CA LYS A 573 34.44 -12.11 9.81
C LYS A 573 33.17 -11.24 9.89
N GLY A 574 32.21 -11.65 10.70
CA GLY A 574 30.86 -11.07 10.70
C GLY A 574 30.75 -9.63 11.19
N THR A 575 31.65 -9.17 12.06
CA THR A 575 31.58 -7.83 12.67
C THR A 575 31.72 -6.69 11.65
N ARG A 576 32.21 -7.00 10.45
CA ARG A 576 32.30 -6.11 9.29
C ARG A 576 30.94 -5.63 8.79
N TRP A 577 29.88 -6.40 9.04
CA TRP A 577 28.55 -6.10 8.51
C TRP A 577 27.95 -4.83 9.10
N LEU A 578 28.17 -4.56 10.39
CA LEU A 578 27.72 -3.33 11.05
C LEU A 578 28.21 -2.09 10.30
N ASP A 579 29.49 -2.07 9.94
CA ASP A 579 30.10 -0.98 9.20
C ASP A 579 29.50 -0.83 7.80
N TYR A 580 29.21 -1.94 7.10
CA TYR A 580 28.60 -1.88 5.77
C TYR A 580 27.15 -1.37 5.80
N VAL A 581 26.37 -1.78 6.80
CA VAL A 581 25.00 -1.27 6.98
C VAL A 581 25.03 0.22 7.34
N LEU A 582 25.87 0.65 8.29
CA LEU A 582 26.02 2.08 8.64
C LEU A 582 26.50 2.92 7.45
N PHE A 583 27.45 2.41 6.66
CA PHE A 583 27.85 3.03 5.40
C PHE A 583 26.65 3.19 4.45
N SER A 584 25.82 2.15 4.29
CA SER A 584 24.63 2.24 3.42
C SER A 584 23.64 3.32 3.88
N MET A 585 23.45 3.51 5.19
CA MET A 585 22.58 4.55 5.75
C MET A 585 23.13 5.95 5.42
N GLU A 586 24.43 6.17 5.64
CA GLU A 586 25.08 7.47 5.38
C GLU A 586 25.08 7.80 3.88
N MET A 587 25.33 6.82 3.00
CA MET A 587 25.30 7.06 1.55
C MET A 587 23.89 7.31 1.02
N HIS A 588 22.87 6.61 1.55
CA HIS A 588 21.49 6.91 1.22
C HIS A 588 21.11 8.33 1.67
N ASN A 589 21.44 8.70 2.92
CA ASN A 589 21.16 10.03 3.45
C ASN A 589 21.87 11.13 2.66
N ARG A 590 23.15 10.92 2.27
CA ARG A 590 23.86 11.84 1.38
C ARG A 590 23.14 12.03 0.05
N TRP A 591 22.76 10.93 -0.61
CA TRP A 591 22.03 10.98 -1.88
C TRP A 591 20.70 11.71 -1.74
N ALA A 592 19.92 11.37 -0.70
CA ALA A 592 18.63 12.00 -0.42
C ALA A 592 18.81 13.51 -0.17
N LYS A 593 19.84 13.89 0.59
CA LYS A 593 20.17 15.29 0.89
C LYS A 593 20.55 16.08 -0.36
N GLU A 594 21.31 15.49 -1.30
CA GLU A 594 21.63 16.15 -2.57
C GLU A 594 20.39 16.48 -3.40
N LEU A 595 19.40 15.56 -3.45
CA LEU A 595 18.14 15.80 -4.15
C LEU A 595 17.23 16.77 -3.38
N TYR A 596 17.13 16.61 -2.06
CA TYR A 596 16.40 17.52 -1.17
C TYR A 596 16.89 18.96 -1.34
N ASP A 597 18.20 19.21 -1.27
CA ASP A 597 18.77 20.55 -1.43
C ASP A 597 18.51 21.11 -2.83
N ALA A 598 18.62 20.27 -3.87
CA ALA A 598 18.30 20.67 -5.23
C ALA A 598 16.82 21.08 -5.42
N ILE A 599 15.90 20.46 -4.67
CA ILE A 599 14.48 20.86 -4.63
C ILE A 599 14.32 22.16 -3.83
N LYS A 600 14.93 22.26 -2.64
CA LYS A 600 14.80 23.45 -1.77
C LYS A 600 15.41 24.71 -2.36
N GLU A 601 16.44 24.60 -3.19
CA GLU A 601 16.98 25.71 -3.98
C GLU A 601 15.94 26.30 -4.95
N GLU A 602 15.06 25.47 -5.51
CA GLU A 602 14.02 25.88 -6.47
C GLU A 602 12.71 26.26 -5.76
N CYS A 603 12.32 25.48 -4.74
CA CYS A 603 11.01 25.46 -4.10
C CYS A 603 11.17 25.37 -2.56
N PRO A 604 11.68 26.40 -1.87
CA PRO A 604 12.07 26.31 -0.46
C PRO A 604 10.91 25.96 0.49
N ASN A 605 9.68 26.30 0.12
CA ASN A 605 8.48 26.09 0.95
C ASN A 605 7.72 24.79 0.64
N GLN A 606 8.11 24.03 -0.38
CA GLN A 606 7.47 22.75 -0.70
C GLN A 606 8.11 21.61 0.09
N LEU A 607 7.29 20.69 0.59
CA LEU A 607 7.76 19.59 1.43
C LEU A 607 8.42 18.51 0.59
N VAL A 608 9.38 17.80 1.18
CA VAL A 608 10.12 16.68 0.59
C VAL A 608 10.11 15.49 1.55
N THR A 609 9.97 14.27 1.05
CA THR A 609 9.98 13.05 1.85
C THR A 609 10.68 11.89 1.13
N VAL A 610 10.76 10.74 1.81
CA VAL A 610 11.24 9.46 1.30
C VAL A 610 10.18 8.41 1.65
N GLY A 611 9.71 7.62 0.68
CA GLY A 611 8.79 6.51 0.90
C GLY A 611 9.48 5.31 1.55
N GLN A 612 9.30 5.13 2.85
CA GLN A 612 9.93 4.07 3.64
C GLN A 612 9.16 2.76 3.55
N ASP A 613 9.83 1.66 3.21
CA ASP A 613 9.25 0.31 3.23
C ASP A 613 9.00 -0.23 4.65
N GLU A 614 8.30 -1.37 4.74
CA GLU A 614 8.01 -2.14 5.97
C GLU A 614 9.26 -2.81 6.59
N ALA A 615 10.44 -2.19 6.45
CA ALA A 615 11.74 -2.79 6.63
C ALA A 615 12.45 -2.42 7.92
N LEU A 616 11.79 -1.76 8.85
CA LEU A 616 12.36 -1.60 10.18
C LEU A 616 12.76 -3.01 10.68
N GLY A 617 14.03 -3.21 11.09
CA GLY A 617 14.56 -4.54 11.45
C GLY A 617 15.10 -5.41 10.30
N ALA A 618 15.04 -4.94 9.05
CA ALA A 618 15.62 -5.60 7.87
C ALA A 618 16.92 -4.95 7.37
N GLN A 619 17.52 -4.03 8.14
CA GLN A 619 18.79 -3.36 7.85
C GLN A 619 18.78 -2.54 6.54
N ARG A 620 17.62 -2.01 6.16
CA ARG A 620 17.42 -1.07 5.04
C ARG A 620 17.34 0.37 5.57
N PRO A 621 17.41 1.42 4.71
CA PRO A 621 17.30 2.82 5.13
C PRO A 621 16.21 3.04 6.19
N SER A 622 16.49 3.89 7.18
CA SER A 622 15.59 4.11 8.33
C SER A 622 15.28 5.60 8.51
N PRO A 623 14.02 5.97 8.86
CA PRO A 623 13.61 7.35 9.10
C PRO A 623 14.46 8.11 10.12
N PHE A 624 14.95 7.42 11.16
CA PHE A 624 15.82 8.06 12.16
C PHE A 624 17.17 8.51 11.59
N PHE A 625 17.64 7.95 10.47
CA PHE A 625 18.93 8.30 9.88
C PHE A 625 18.82 9.37 8.80
N TYR A 626 17.81 9.28 7.92
CA TYR A 626 17.63 10.27 6.86
C TYR A 626 16.72 11.43 7.27
N GLU A 627 16.35 11.54 8.56
CA GLU A 627 15.47 12.60 9.07
C GLU A 627 15.87 13.97 8.52
N GLU A 628 17.16 14.31 8.52
CA GLU A 628 17.66 15.61 8.04
C GLU A 628 17.42 15.89 6.54
N ALA A 629 17.16 14.86 5.74
CA ALA A 629 16.92 14.92 4.31
C ALA A 629 15.43 14.80 3.92
N ALA A 630 14.51 14.94 4.88
CA ALA A 630 13.07 14.92 4.66
C ALA A 630 12.35 15.93 5.56
N ASP A 631 11.29 16.61 5.12
CA ASP A 631 10.46 17.48 5.97
C ASP A 631 9.49 16.70 6.85
N TYR A 632 9.10 15.50 6.42
CA TYR A 632 8.29 14.55 7.17
C TYR A 632 8.72 13.12 6.86
N THR A 633 8.47 12.21 7.79
CA THR A 633 8.84 10.79 7.66
C THR A 633 7.65 9.96 7.24
N THR A 634 7.91 8.76 6.75
CA THR A 634 6.85 7.85 6.29
C THR A 634 7.12 6.42 6.74
N VAL A 635 6.11 5.56 6.56
CA VAL A 635 6.26 4.11 6.60
C VAL A 635 5.19 3.42 5.76
N HIS A 636 5.54 2.28 5.16
CA HIS A 636 4.64 1.45 4.36
C HIS A 636 4.32 0.17 5.13
N SER A 637 3.04 -0.06 5.43
CA SER A 637 2.58 -1.19 6.24
C SER A 637 1.80 -2.21 5.40
N TRP A 638 2.39 -3.39 5.21
CA TRP A 638 1.94 -4.45 4.30
C TRP A 638 1.66 -5.77 5.02
N TRP A 639 2.73 -6.49 5.38
CA TRP A 639 2.74 -7.88 5.85
C TRP A 639 2.74 -8.02 7.37
N LEU A 640 3.39 -7.11 8.09
CA LEU A 640 3.58 -7.14 9.54
C LEU A 640 2.33 -6.66 10.29
N ASN A 641 1.18 -7.29 10.00
CA ASN A 641 -0.12 -6.94 10.59
C ASN A 641 -0.16 -7.08 12.12
N ASP A 642 0.76 -7.84 12.71
CA ASP A 642 0.94 -7.98 14.17
C ASP A 642 1.73 -6.82 14.80
N HIS A 643 2.41 -6.00 13.99
CA HIS A 643 3.39 -5.01 14.44
C HIS A 643 3.07 -3.59 13.98
N LEU A 644 1.82 -3.32 13.58
CA LEU A 644 1.38 -2.01 13.09
C LEU A 644 1.66 -0.86 14.09
N LEU A 645 1.43 -1.11 15.39
CA LEU A 645 1.75 -0.15 16.45
C LEU A 645 3.27 0.11 16.55
N TRP A 646 4.07 -0.95 16.44
CA TRP A 646 5.53 -0.86 16.52
C TRP A 646 6.09 -0.09 15.33
N ASP A 647 5.60 -0.39 14.13
CA ASP A 647 6.03 0.20 12.87
C ASP A 647 5.81 1.71 12.86
N GLY A 648 4.59 2.15 13.21
CA GLY A 648 4.28 3.58 13.31
C GLY A 648 5.02 4.33 14.42
N ILE A 649 5.46 3.65 15.50
CA ILE A 649 6.24 4.29 16.58
C ILE A 649 7.71 4.45 16.17
N PHE A 650 8.32 3.42 15.59
CA PHE A 650 9.75 3.43 15.25
C PHE A 650 10.05 4.05 13.88
N ALA A 651 9.02 4.37 13.09
CA ALA A 651 9.16 5.23 11.92
C ALA A 651 9.02 6.74 12.24
N LYS A 652 8.46 7.09 13.40
CA LYS A 652 8.19 8.48 13.78
C LYS A 652 9.37 9.07 14.56
N THR A 653 9.97 10.13 14.00
CA THR A 653 11.01 10.89 14.70
C THR A 653 10.41 11.85 15.72
N ALA A 654 11.24 12.35 16.63
CA ALA A 654 10.77 13.26 17.68
C ALA A 654 10.32 14.62 17.16
N ASN A 655 10.82 15.04 15.99
CA ASN A 655 10.70 16.40 15.50
C ASN A 655 9.84 16.54 14.23
N LYS A 656 9.43 15.43 13.61
CA LYS A 656 8.73 15.45 12.33
C LYS A 656 7.44 14.63 12.35
N PRO A 657 6.43 15.04 11.55
CA PRO A 657 5.25 14.21 11.36
C PRO A 657 5.67 12.91 10.70
N ASN A 658 4.89 11.86 10.97
CA ASN A 658 5.02 10.57 10.29
C ASN A 658 3.69 10.25 9.61
N VAL A 659 3.73 9.87 8.34
CA VAL A 659 2.55 9.38 7.61
C VAL A 659 2.74 7.89 7.34
N VAL A 660 1.73 7.09 7.64
CA VAL A 660 1.66 5.73 7.07
C VAL A 660 1.31 5.89 5.59
N GLN A 661 2.34 6.15 4.77
CA GLN A 661 2.24 6.67 3.41
C GLN A 661 1.82 5.61 2.39
N GLU A 662 1.98 4.34 2.75
CA GLU A 662 1.29 3.25 2.08
C GLU A 662 0.76 2.30 3.13
N THR A 663 -0.54 2.03 3.09
CA THR A 663 -1.12 0.95 3.87
C THR A 663 -2.03 0.16 2.96
N GLY A 664 -1.77 -1.14 2.82
CA GLY A 664 -2.46 -1.99 1.87
C GLY A 664 -2.86 -3.33 2.45
N ILE A 665 -3.66 -4.07 1.70
CA ILE A 665 -4.24 -5.35 2.09
C ILE A 665 -3.87 -6.41 1.06
N MET A 666 -2.73 -7.08 1.27
CA MET A 666 -2.18 -8.04 0.31
C MET A 666 -3.15 -9.20 0.03
N TYR A 667 -3.21 -9.60 -1.23
CA TYR A 667 -3.93 -10.79 -1.65
C TYR A 667 -3.19 -12.04 -1.13
N VAL A 668 -3.96 -12.93 -0.51
CA VAL A 668 -3.46 -14.16 0.08
C VAL A 668 -4.34 -15.32 -0.33
N GLU A 669 -3.71 -16.46 -0.61
CA GLU A 669 -4.41 -17.66 -1.06
C GLU A 669 -4.47 -18.73 0.03
N THR A 670 -5.52 -19.54 -0.04
CA THR A 670 -5.55 -20.86 0.59
C THR A 670 -4.56 -21.80 -0.10
N PRO A 671 -4.14 -22.92 0.52
CA PRO A 671 -3.21 -23.88 -0.12
C PRO A 671 -3.70 -24.43 -1.48
N GLU A 672 -5.01 -24.39 -1.73
CA GLU A 672 -5.64 -24.85 -2.98
C GLU A 672 -5.79 -23.73 -4.03
N GLY A 673 -5.38 -22.50 -3.71
CA GLY A 673 -5.33 -21.36 -4.65
C GLY A 673 -6.59 -20.49 -4.70
N PHE A 674 -7.47 -20.58 -3.70
CA PHE A 674 -8.61 -19.66 -3.55
C PHE A 674 -8.25 -18.43 -2.72
N ALA A 675 -8.93 -17.31 -2.95
CA ALA A 675 -8.84 -16.15 -2.05
C ALA A 675 -9.11 -16.55 -0.59
N LYS A 676 -8.19 -16.22 0.31
CA LYS A 676 -8.30 -16.57 1.73
C LYS A 676 -9.21 -15.63 2.53
N ARG A 677 -9.40 -14.39 2.05
CA ARG A 677 -10.16 -13.35 2.77
C ARG A 677 -11.32 -12.82 1.94
N SER A 678 -12.44 -12.50 2.59
CA SER A 678 -13.54 -11.76 1.98
C SER A 678 -13.24 -10.26 1.92
N GLU A 679 -13.95 -9.52 1.07
CA GLU A 679 -13.77 -8.05 0.99
C GLU A 679 -14.15 -7.35 2.31
N GLU A 680 -15.06 -7.90 3.11
CA GLU A 680 -15.42 -7.37 4.45
C GLU A 680 -14.31 -7.58 5.49
N GLU A 681 -13.60 -8.72 5.44
CA GLU A 681 -12.43 -8.97 6.30
C GLU A 681 -11.28 -8.03 5.92
N LEU A 682 -11.10 -7.76 4.63
CA LEU A 682 -10.12 -6.80 4.12
C LEU A 682 -10.46 -5.36 4.56
N ARG A 683 -11.73 -4.95 4.49
CA ARG A 683 -12.21 -3.68 5.05
C ARG A 683 -11.93 -3.56 6.54
N ALA A 684 -12.24 -4.60 7.33
CA ALA A 684 -11.99 -4.60 8.77
C ALA A 684 -10.49 -4.47 9.09
N MET A 685 -9.63 -5.17 8.33
CA MET A 685 -8.19 -5.04 8.45
C MET A 685 -7.71 -3.62 8.13
N LEU A 686 -8.16 -3.02 7.03
CA LEU A 686 -7.78 -1.67 6.65
C LEU A 686 -8.25 -0.63 7.69
N GLU A 687 -9.45 -0.77 8.24
CA GLU A 687 -9.98 0.07 9.32
C GLU A 687 -9.03 0.07 10.53
N ARG A 688 -8.54 -1.11 10.93
CA ARG A 688 -7.57 -1.23 12.03
C ARG A 688 -6.23 -0.57 11.69
N LYS A 689 -5.74 -0.71 10.46
CA LYS A 689 -4.51 -0.05 10.01
C LYS A 689 -4.62 1.48 10.11
N TYR A 690 -5.73 2.06 9.67
CA TYR A 690 -6.00 3.49 9.84
C TYR A 690 -6.06 3.90 11.31
N ALA A 691 -6.77 3.12 12.15
CA ALA A 691 -6.84 3.39 13.58
C ALA A 691 -5.44 3.41 14.24
N TYR A 692 -4.58 2.43 13.92
CA TYR A 692 -3.21 2.40 14.42
C TYR A 692 -2.35 3.57 13.92
N ALA A 693 -2.50 4.00 12.67
CA ALA A 693 -1.76 5.14 12.12
C ALA A 693 -1.98 6.43 12.92
N PHE A 694 -3.21 6.67 13.40
CA PHE A 694 -3.49 7.80 14.30
C PHE A 694 -3.11 7.48 15.75
N ALA A 695 -3.29 6.23 16.20
CA ALA A 695 -2.98 5.84 17.57
C ALA A 695 -1.51 6.02 17.92
N THR A 696 -0.58 5.88 16.96
CA THR A 696 0.87 6.04 17.18
C THR A 696 1.30 7.50 17.35
N GLY A 697 0.39 8.46 17.20
CA GLY A 697 0.73 9.88 17.08
C GLY A 697 1.22 10.26 15.67
N GLY A 698 0.92 9.42 14.67
CA GLY A 698 1.13 9.72 13.26
C GLY A 698 0.16 10.78 12.74
N ALA A 699 0.55 11.44 11.64
CA ALA A 699 -0.21 12.49 10.98
C ALA A 699 -1.39 11.96 10.15
N GLY A 700 -1.39 10.66 9.84
CA GLY A 700 -2.49 9.97 9.16
C GLY A 700 -2.02 8.81 8.30
N ALA A 701 -2.89 8.36 7.39
CA ALA A 701 -2.68 7.17 6.57
C ALA A 701 -3.08 7.39 5.12
N VAL A 702 -2.39 6.72 4.20
CA VAL A 702 -2.62 6.72 2.76
C VAL A 702 -2.84 5.28 2.29
N HIS A 703 -4.04 4.97 1.80
CA HIS A 703 -4.37 3.63 1.32
C HIS A 703 -3.73 3.36 -0.05
N TRP A 704 -3.07 2.21 -0.21
CA TRP A 704 -2.70 1.67 -1.50
C TRP A 704 -3.75 0.66 -1.97
N ILE A 705 -4.60 0.97 -2.95
CA ILE A 705 -4.63 2.10 -3.90
C ILE A 705 -6.09 2.39 -4.29
N TRP A 706 -6.42 3.51 -4.95
CA TRP A 706 -7.79 3.78 -5.40
C TRP A 706 -8.31 2.73 -6.39
N ASN A 707 -7.70 2.63 -7.57
CA ASN A 707 -8.13 1.72 -8.63
C ASN A 707 -7.29 0.44 -8.65
N THR A 708 -7.94 -0.74 -8.76
CA THR A 708 -7.22 -1.99 -9.00
C THR A 708 -6.43 -1.96 -10.31
N ASN A 709 -5.11 -2.19 -10.21
CA ASN A 709 -4.21 -2.19 -11.35
C ASN A 709 -4.08 -3.59 -11.97
N PHE A 710 -5.06 -3.95 -12.80
CA PHE A 710 -5.13 -5.28 -13.39
C PHE A 710 -4.19 -5.52 -14.58
N TYR A 711 -3.39 -4.52 -14.98
CA TYR A 711 -2.34 -4.67 -15.99
C TYR A 711 -0.97 -5.02 -15.39
N MET A 712 -0.92 -5.50 -14.16
CA MET A 712 0.29 -6.04 -13.54
C MET A 712 0.45 -7.52 -13.86
N ASP A 713 1.69 -7.96 -14.07
CA ASP A 713 2.03 -9.38 -14.21
C ASP A 713 2.07 -10.12 -12.85
N ASN A 714 2.15 -9.37 -11.75
CA ASN A 714 2.01 -9.86 -10.39
C ASN A 714 0.54 -9.94 -9.95
N ALA A 715 0.07 -11.15 -9.64
CA ALA A 715 -1.31 -11.41 -9.19
C ALA A 715 -1.68 -10.69 -7.87
N ASN A 716 -0.68 -10.43 -7.01
CA ASN A 716 -0.91 -9.69 -5.77
C ASN A 716 -1.27 -8.22 -6.06
N GLU A 717 -0.49 -7.56 -6.92
CA GLU A 717 -0.71 -6.17 -7.33
C GLU A 717 -1.99 -6.00 -8.16
N SER A 718 -2.39 -7.03 -8.92
CA SER A 718 -3.58 -6.97 -9.77
C SER A 718 -4.91 -7.15 -9.01
N HIS A 719 -4.87 -7.35 -7.70
CA HIS A 719 -6.06 -7.59 -6.86
C HIS A 719 -6.40 -6.43 -5.92
N ILE A 720 -5.38 -5.70 -5.44
CA ILE A 720 -5.53 -4.67 -4.41
C ILE A 720 -6.17 -3.38 -4.96
N GLY A 721 -6.95 -2.68 -4.14
CA GLY A 721 -7.45 -1.34 -4.41
C GLY A 721 -8.96 -1.15 -4.20
N ALA A 722 -9.36 0.05 -3.79
CA ALA A 722 -10.70 0.39 -3.31
C ALA A 722 -11.81 0.28 -4.37
N VAL A 723 -11.45 0.36 -5.64
CA VAL A 723 -12.34 0.25 -6.80
C VAL A 723 -11.92 -0.97 -7.62
N ARG A 724 -12.87 -1.87 -7.85
CA ARG A 724 -12.70 -3.08 -8.67
C ARG A 724 -12.42 -2.71 -10.12
N ALA A 725 -11.91 -3.67 -10.89
CA ALA A 725 -11.62 -3.47 -12.31
C ALA A 725 -12.87 -3.16 -13.18
N ASP A 726 -14.08 -3.44 -12.67
CA ASP A 726 -15.36 -3.06 -13.29
C ASP A 726 -15.82 -1.63 -12.94
N GLY A 727 -15.04 -0.89 -12.14
CA GLY A 727 -15.33 0.48 -11.73
C GLY A 727 -16.23 0.62 -10.51
N THR A 728 -16.56 -0.48 -9.81
CA THR A 728 -17.39 -0.44 -8.59
C THR A 728 -16.56 -0.47 -7.31
N GLU A 729 -17.01 0.24 -6.29
CA GLU A 729 -16.33 0.35 -5.00
C GLU A 729 -16.45 -0.94 -4.17
N LYS A 730 -15.33 -1.35 -3.58
CA LYS A 730 -15.25 -2.42 -2.57
C LYS A 730 -15.63 -1.88 -1.18
N PRO A 731 -16.02 -2.76 -0.23
CA PRO A 731 -16.24 -2.39 1.17
C PRO A 731 -15.10 -1.59 1.81
N GLU A 732 -13.85 -1.82 1.40
CA GLU A 732 -12.69 -1.06 1.90
C GLU A 732 -12.74 0.45 1.58
N ALA A 733 -13.48 0.89 0.54
CA ALA A 733 -13.72 2.30 0.27
C ALA A 733 -14.46 2.99 1.43
N ASP A 734 -15.32 2.26 2.17
CA ASP A 734 -16.02 2.80 3.34
C ASP A 734 -15.05 3.33 4.40
N VAL A 735 -13.85 2.75 4.51
CA VAL A 735 -12.83 3.21 5.45
C VAL A 735 -12.47 4.67 5.14
N SER A 736 -12.24 5.00 3.88
CA SER A 736 -11.97 6.39 3.45
C SER A 736 -13.15 7.31 3.75
N TYR A 737 -14.39 6.96 3.36
CA TYR A 737 -15.58 7.78 3.65
C TYR A 737 -15.75 8.05 5.15
N ARG A 738 -15.61 7.03 5.99
CA ARG A 738 -15.83 7.15 7.44
C ARG A 738 -14.70 7.91 8.13
N PHE A 739 -13.43 7.62 7.80
CA PHE A 739 -12.30 8.34 8.39
C PHE A 739 -12.22 9.77 7.86
N GLY A 740 -12.46 10.01 6.57
CA GLY A 740 -12.47 11.33 5.96
C GLY A 740 -13.49 12.26 6.62
N SER A 741 -14.72 11.77 6.84
CA SER A 741 -15.74 12.52 7.57
C SER A 741 -15.32 12.79 9.03
N PHE A 742 -14.88 11.77 9.76
CA PHE A 742 -14.55 11.90 11.18
C PHE A 742 -13.33 12.81 11.40
N MET A 743 -12.22 12.56 10.69
CA MET A 743 -11.00 13.36 10.80
C MET A 743 -11.20 14.79 10.30
N GLY A 744 -12.05 15.00 9.30
CA GLY A 744 -12.47 16.34 8.86
C GLY A 744 -13.21 17.12 9.95
N GLU A 745 -14.10 16.45 10.69
CA GLU A 745 -14.86 17.04 11.81
C GLU A 745 -13.93 17.42 12.98
N ILE A 746 -13.01 16.52 13.37
CA ILE A 746 -12.15 16.72 14.54
C ILE A 746 -10.81 17.39 14.24
N ARG A 747 -10.57 17.87 13.01
CA ARG A 747 -9.24 18.32 12.56
C ARG A 747 -8.57 19.35 13.46
N ASP A 748 -9.35 20.26 14.07
CA ASP A 748 -8.80 21.33 14.92
C ASP A 748 -8.27 20.82 16.27
N LEU A 749 -8.59 19.57 16.65
CA LEU A 749 -8.05 18.91 17.82
C LEU A 749 -6.54 18.63 17.70
N PHE A 750 -6.02 18.43 16.47
CA PHE A 750 -4.66 17.98 16.21
C PHE A 750 -3.60 19.09 16.38
N ARG A 751 -3.57 19.71 17.57
CA ARG A 751 -2.62 20.77 17.95
C ARG A 751 -1.93 20.44 19.26
N ASP A 752 -0.64 20.73 19.31
CA ASP A 752 0.18 20.69 20.52
C ASP A 752 -0.01 19.39 21.31
N ARG A 753 0.09 18.24 20.62
CA ARG A 753 -0.03 16.91 21.24
C ARG A 753 0.97 16.77 22.39
N GLU A 754 0.58 16.15 23.49
CA GLU A 754 1.54 15.83 24.55
C GLU A 754 2.38 14.58 24.19
N LEU A 755 3.68 14.61 24.50
CA LEU A 755 4.58 13.48 24.27
C LEU A 755 4.55 12.50 25.43
N GLU A 756 4.88 11.24 25.12
CA GLU A 756 4.87 10.15 26.08
C GLU A 756 6.01 10.28 27.09
N ASP A 757 5.67 10.06 28.37
CA ASP A 757 6.60 10.01 29.50
C ASP A 757 7.59 8.84 29.40
N VAL A 758 7.31 7.84 28.55
CA VAL A 758 8.15 6.66 28.33
C VAL A 758 8.78 6.72 26.95
N ALA A 759 10.10 6.60 26.88
CA ALA A 759 10.86 6.50 25.65
C ALA A 759 11.55 5.14 25.54
N VAL A 760 11.56 4.57 24.34
CA VAL A 760 12.21 3.28 24.04
C VAL A 760 13.29 3.49 23.00
N VAL A 761 14.51 3.10 23.34
CA VAL A 761 15.67 3.18 22.44
C VAL A 761 15.65 1.97 21.50
N PHE A 762 15.65 2.22 20.19
CA PHE A 762 15.85 1.19 19.18
C PHE A 762 17.35 0.86 19.06
N PRO A 763 17.79 -0.38 19.40
CA PRO A 763 19.21 -0.72 19.49
C PRO A 763 19.82 -1.04 18.10
N TYR A 764 20.13 0.00 17.34
CA TYR A 764 20.67 -0.13 15.98
C TYR A 764 22.05 -0.81 15.92
N SER A 765 22.90 -0.70 16.94
CA SER A 765 24.16 -1.45 16.98
C SER A 765 23.91 -2.95 16.90
N ASN A 766 22.82 -3.44 17.49
CA ASN A 766 22.42 -4.83 17.39
C ASN A 766 21.70 -5.14 16.09
N ASP A 767 20.72 -4.30 15.73
CA ASP A 767 19.91 -4.50 14.53
C ASP A 767 20.76 -4.60 13.27
N PHE A 768 21.78 -3.75 13.15
CA PHE A 768 22.70 -3.69 12.01
C PHE A 768 23.86 -4.68 12.09
N SER A 769 23.97 -5.44 13.19
CA SER A 769 25.03 -6.42 13.36
C SER A 769 24.76 -7.75 12.61
N ASN A 770 25.72 -8.67 12.69
CA ASN A 770 25.57 -10.05 12.21
C ASN A 770 24.72 -10.95 13.12
N ARG A 771 24.21 -10.42 14.25
CA ARG A 771 23.35 -11.12 15.22
C ARG A 771 22.20 -10.19 15.62
N LYS A 772 21.26 -10.01 14.69
CA LYS A 772 20.12 -9.11 14.87
C LYS A 772 19.06 -9.73 15.78
N LEU A 773 18.77 -9.03 16.88
CA LEU A 773 17.81 -9.40 17.93
C LEU A 773 16.86 -8.23 18.26
N ALA A 774 17.21 -7.00 17.85
CA ALA A 774 16.47 -5.77 18.10
C ALA A 774 15.00 -5.84 17.68
N PHE A 775 14.71 -6.37 16.49
CA PHE A 775 13.34 -6.54 16.00
C PHE A 775 12.49 -7.40 16.95
N ASP A 776 12.99 -8.58 17.33
CA ASP A 776 12.28 -9.50 18.23
C ASP A 776 12.06 -8.87 19.61
N ALA A 777 13.08 -8.18 20.14
CA ALA A 777 13.00 -7.52 21.45
C ALA A 777 12.00 -6.36 21.47
N THR A 778 12.05 -5.48 20.47
CA THR A 778 11.23 -4.26 20.43
C THR A 778 9.77 -4.54 20.04
N THR A 779 9.50 -5.51 19.17
CA THR A 779 8.13 -5.96 18.86
C THR A 779 7.49 -6.63 20.08
N ARG A 780 8.23 -7.49 20.80
CA ARG A 780 7.76 -8.10 22.05
C ARG A 780 7.53 -7.06 23.15
N LEU A 781 8.45 -6.10 23.31
CA LEU A 781 8.26 -4.95 24.19
C LEU A 781 6.96 -4.22 23.85
N THR A 782 6.72 -3.94 22.57
CA THR A 782 5.55 -3.16 22.13
C THR A 782 4.25 -3.89 22.46
N ARG A 783 4.21 -5.22 22.26
CA ARG A 783 3.08 -6.05 22.66
C ARG A 783 2.82 -5.98 24.17
N VAL A 784 3.84 -6.17 25.01
CA VAL A 784 3.66 -6.14 26.47
C VAL A 784 3.34 -4.74 26.99
N LEU A 785 4.13 -3.74 26.60
CA LEU A 785 4.00 -2.37 27.12
C LEU A 785 2.73 -1.68 26.59
N GLY A 786 2.46 -1.80 25.29
CA GLY A 786 1.36 -1.12 24.63
C GLY A 786 0.00 -1.81 24.77
N TYR A 787 -0.05 -3.15 24.80
CA TYR A 787 -1.31 -3.90 24.82
C TYR A 787 -1.63 -4.51 26.19
N GLU A 788 -0.65 -5.05 26.92
CA GLU A 788 -0.93 -5.67 28.24
C GLU A 788 -0.87 -4.67 29.39
N LEU A 789 0.07 -3.73 29.34
CA LEU A 789 0.23 -2.70 30.38
C LEU A 789 -0.48 -1.39 30.03
N ASN A 790 -0.99 -1.26 28.81
CA ASN A 790 -1.69 -0.07 28.32
C ASN A 790 -0.89 1.22 28.52
N VAL A 791 0.43 1.16 28.28
CA VAL A 791 1.37 2.28 28.45
C VAL A 791 1.84 2.77 27.07
N PRO A 792 1.41 3.96 26.65
CA PRO A 792 1.96 4.62 25.46
C PRO A 792 3.44 4.96 25.63
N PHE A 793 4.21 4.82 24.55
CA PHE A 793 5.61 5.21 24.49
C PHE A 793 5.97 5.79 23.13
N ARG A 794 7.12 6.48 23.07
CA ARG A 794 7.74 6.97 21.83
C ARG A 794 9.08 6.28 21.56
N GLY A 795 9.41 6.10 20.28
CA GLY A 795 10.69 5.54 19.85
C GLY A 795 11.79 6.61 19.76
N VAL A 796 13.03 6.22 20.07
CA VAL A 796 14.24 7.02 19.80
C VAL A 796 15.34 6.12 19.26
N SER A 797 16.23 6.68 18.44
CA SER A 797 17.37 5.94 17.88
C SER A 797 18.54 5.91 18.85
N GLU A 798 19.22 4.75 18.96
CA GLU A 798 20.50 4.63 19.68
C GLU A 798 21.55 5.67 19.22
N TYR A 799 21.57 6.01 17.93
CA TYR A 799 22.54 6.95 17.36
C TYR A 799 22.08 8.42 17.37
N HIS A 800 20.82 8.71 17.72
CA HIS A 800 20.22 10.06 17.71
C HIS A 800 19.49 10.36 19.02
N LEU A 801 20.22 10.28 20.13
CA LEU A 801 19.68 10.42 21.50
C LEU A 801 19.40 11.87 21.91
N ASP A 802 19.87 12.85 21.14
CA ASP A 802 19.54 14.26 21.31
C ASP A 802 18.02 14.52 21.21
N ALA A 803 17.28 13.64 20.55
CA ALA A 803 15.81 13.59 20.55
C ALA A 803 15.17 13.55 21.96
N LEU A 804 15.91 13.10 22.98
CA LEU A 804 15.43 13.07 24.37
C LEU A 804 15.54 14.44 25.08
N GLU A 805 16.30 15.41 24.55
CA GLU A 805 16.59 16.66 25.26
C GLU A 805 15.40 17.64 25.26
N ALA A 806 14.61 17.69 24.18
CA ALA A 806 13.52 18.67 24.04
C ALA A 806 12.39 18.46 25.06
N VAL A 807 12.04 17.20 25.32
CA VAL A 807 11.08 16.79 26.34
C VAL A 807 11.66 15.56 27.02
N PRO A 808 12.26 15.68 28.22
CA PRO A 808 12.84 14.55 28.93
C PRO A 808 11.79 13.48 29.26
N ALA A 809 12.12 12.22 29.00
CA ALA A 809 11.28 11.10 29.42
C ALA A 809 11.48 10.79 30.92
N LYS A 810 10.43 10.33 31.60
CA LYS A 810 10.52 9.83 32.98
C LYS A 810 11.17 8.45 33.03
N LEU A 811 10.85 7.60 32.04
CA LEU A 811 11.41 6.26 31.87
C LEU A 811 12.01 6.11 30.47
N ILE A 812 13.25 5.65 30.41
CA ILE A 812 13.94 5.26 29.19
C ILE A 812 14.17 3.74 29.26
N ILE A 813 13.77 3.01 28.22
CA ILE A 813 13.96 1.54 28.13
C ILE A 813 14.91 1.22 26.98
N VAL A 814 15.92 0.41 27.25
CA VAL A 814 16.83 -0.19 26.27
C VAL A 814 16.62 -1.71 26.28
N PRO A 815 15.75 -2.24 25.40
CA PRO A 815 15.26 -3.62 25.49
C PRO A 815 16.19 -4.64 24.84
N SER A 816 16.72 -5.58 25.63
CA SER A 816 17.54 -6.72 25.19
C SER A 816 18.57 -6.37 24.13
N ALA A 817 19.20 -5.19 24.25
CA ALA A 817 20.04 -4.64 23.19
C ALA A 817 21.23 -5.55 22.86
N HIS A 818 21.70 -6.36 23.82
CA HIS A 818 22.90 -7.21 23.74
C HIS A 818 24.19 -6.43 23.54
N ASN A 819 24.31 -5.67 22.46
CA ASN A 819 25.43 -4.81 22.13
C ASN A 819 24.93 -3.38 21.84
N VAL A 820 25.68 -2.39 22.33
CA VAL A 820 25.37 -0.95 22.18
C VAL A 820 26.66 -0.21 21.91
N ASP A 821 26.61 0.89 21.16
CA ASP A 821 27.73 1.78 20.91
C ASP A 821 28.23 2.44 22.21
N ASP A 822 29.55 2.61 22.34
CA ASP A 822 30.17 3.17 23.55
C ASP A 822 29.77 4.64 23.77
N GLU A 823 29.65 5.43 22.70
CA GLU A 823 29.25 6.84 22.78
C GLU A 823 27.76 6.97 23.10
N ALA A 824 26.91 6.16 22.45
CA ALA A 824 25.47 6.12 22.74
C ALA A 824 25.21 5.74 24.21
N PHE A 825 25.89 4.72 24.73
CA PHE A 825 25.76 4.31 26.13
C PHE A 825 26.19 5.43 27.09
N ALA A 826 27.30 6.11 26.81
CA ALA A 826 27.75 7.24 27.62
C ALA A 826 26.75 8.41 27.60
N LYS A 827 26.18 8.74 26.42
CA LYS A 827 25.14 9.78 26.28
C LYS A 827 23.87 9.45 27.07
N LEU A 828 23.42 8.19 27.06
CA LEU A 828 22.28 7.76 27.88
C LEU A 828 22.53 7.98 29.37
N LEU A 829 23.69 7.59 29.87
CA LEU A 829 24.05 7.77 31.27
C LEU A 829 24.15 9.25 31.66
N ASP A 830 24.76 10.08 30.80
CA ASP A 830 24.82 11.52 31.01
C ASP A 830 23.41 12.14 31.07
N HIS A 831 22.53 11.77 30.13
CA HIS A 831 21.15 12.23 30.11
C HIS A 831 20.42 11.88 31.42
N VAL A 832 20.48 10.61 31.84
CA VAL A 832 19.90 10.12 33.11
C VAL A 832 20.43 10.92 34.32
N SER A 833 21.74 11.11 34.37
CA SER A 833 22.42 11.84 35.45
C SER A 833 21.90 13.27 35.57
N ARG A 834 21.62 13.95 34.44
CA ARG A 834 21.15 15.34 34.43
C ARG A 834 19.65 15.48 34.67
N THR A 835 18.82 14.72 33.96
CA THR A 835 17.37 14.95 33.89
C THR A 835 16.58 14.30 35.02
N GLY A 836 17.18 13.33 35.72
CA GLY A 836 16.48 12.57 36.75
C GLY A 836 15.64 11.41 36.21
N ALA A 837 15.78 11.08 34.92
CA ALA A 837 15.11 9.94 34.32
C ALA A 837 15.48 8.61 35.00
N THR A 838 14.59 7.63 34.91
CA THR A 838 14.90 6.23 35.21
C THR A 838 15.30 5.53 33.91
N LEU A 839 16.44 4.86 33.88
CA LEU A 839 16.87 4.01 32.76
C LEU A 839 16.70 2.54 33.13
N LEU A 840 15.87 1.82 32.36
CA LEU A 840 15.81 0.37 32.37
C LEU A 840 16.65 -0.19 31.21
N PHE A 841 17.66 -0.99 31.53
CA PHE A 841 18.45 -1.74 30.56
C PHE A 841 18.23 -3.24 30.79
N THR A 842 17.93 -3.99 29.74
CA THR A 842 17.72 -5.45 29.85
C THR A 842 18.71 -6.22 28.98
N GLY A 843 19.15 -7.38 29.47
CA GLY A 843 20.22 -8.18 28.87
C GLY A 843 21.63 -7.68 29.21
N PRO A 844 22.66 -8.24 28.53
CA PRO A 844 24.05 -7.86 28.73
C PRO A 844 24.28 -6.38 28.41
N MET A 845 24.92 -5.65 29.34
CA MET A 845 25.37 -4.28 29.06
C MET A 845 26.85 -4.22 28.69
N GLY A 846 27.65 -5.21 29.13
CA GLY A 846 29.11 -5.25 28.95
C GLY A 846 29.59 -5.65 27.55
N ILE A 847 28.84 -5.35 26.49
CA ILE A 847 29.22 -5.65 25.10
C ILE A 847 29.13 -4.37 24.25
N ASP A 848 30.22 -4.05 23.54
CA ASP A 848 30.26 -2.94 22.58
C ASP A 848 29.63 -3.32 21.22
N ALA A 849 29.41 -2.32 20.36
CA ALA A 849 28.77 -2.52 19.05
C ALA A 849 29.40 -3.63 18.18
N TYR A 850 30.67 -4.00 18.40
CA TYR A 850 31.40 -5.04 17.66
C TYR A 850 31.50 -6.37 18.45
N TRP A 851 30.61 -6.61 19.40
CA TRP A 851 30.53 -7.83 20.21
C TRP A 851 31.73 -8.05 21.15
N ARG A 852 32.50 -7.01 21.47
CA ARG A 852 33.65 -7.12 22.39
C ARG A 852 33.23 -6.78 23.82
N ARG A 853 33.86 -7.46 24.78
CA ARG A 853 33.60 -7.27 26.21
C ARG A 853 34.07 -5.90 26.68
N LYS A 854 33.28 -5.26 27.54
CA LYS A 854 33.55 -3.98 28.21
C LYS A 854 33.13 -4.07 29.68
N GLU A 855 33.90 -3.44 30.55
CA GLU A 855 33.58 -3.34 31.99
C GLU A 855 32.72 -2.10 32.28
N ARG A 856 31.58 -1.96 31.57
CA ARG A 856 30.67 -0.83 31.79
C ARG A 856 30.08 -0.92 33.21
N LEU A 857 29.89 0.21 33.89
CA LEU A 857 29.23 0.32 35.20
C LEU A 857 29.75 -0.65 36.29
N ALA A 858 31.01 -1.10 36.21
CA ALA A 858 31.61 -1.97 37.22
C ALA A 858 31.66 -1.30 38.62
N ASP A 859 31.91 0.01 38.66
CA ASP A 859 31.89 0.79 39.91
C ASP A 859 30.47 0.93 40.51
N THR A 860 29.43 0.76 39.70
CA THR A 860 28.03 0.93 40.12
C THR A 860 27.38 -0.39 40.54
N PHE A 861 27.59 -1.45 39.76
CA PHE A 861 26.95 -2.75 39.98
C PHE A 861 27.93 -3.86 40.38
N GLY A 862 29.22 -3.57 40.50
CA GLY A 862 30.25 -4.55 40.80
C GLY A 862 30.73 -5.36 39.59
N ALA A 863 31.66 -6.27 39.84
CA ALA A 863 32.25 -7.13 38.83
C ALA A 863 31.23 -8.15 38.29
N ARG A 864 31.26 -8.35 36.97
CA ARG A 864 30.30 -9.19 36.25
C ARG A 864 30.99 -9.92 35.11
N LYS A 865 30.40 -11.03 34.66
CA LYS A 865 30.87 -11.74 33.47
C LYS A 865 29.72 -12.14 32.57
N LEU A 866 30.03 -12.20 31.27
CA LEU A 866 29.13 -12.78 30.27
C LEU A 866 28.96 -14.29 30.51
N SER A 867 27.73 -14.76 30.43
CA SER A 867 27.33 -16.17 30.55
C SER A 867 26.29 -16.51 29.50
N ASN A 868 26.17 -17.79 29.17
CA ASN A 868 25.05 -18.27 28.36
C ASN A 868 23.77 -18.30 29.22
N VAL A 869 22.63 -18.09 28.56
CA VAL A 869 21.35 -18.49 29.13
C VAL A 869 21.18 -20.01 29.01
N VAL A 870 20.38 -20.60 29.90
CA VAL A 870 19.88 -21.97 29.75
C VAL A 870 18.38 -21.97 29.40
N ARG A 871 17.81 -23.15 29.13
CA ARG A 871 16.42 -23.30 28.68
C ARG A 871 15.41 -22.64 29.63
N GLU A 872 15.60 -22.81 30.93
CA GLU A 872 14.77 -22.23 31.98
C GLU A 872 15.68 -21.49 32.97
N GLU A 873 15.43 -20.20 33.11
CA GLU A 873 16.09 -19.28 34.03
C GLU A 873 15.06 -18.77 35.05
N MET A 874 15.53 -18.15 36.13
CA MET A 874 14.67 -17.49 37.10
C MET A 874 15.16 -16.06 37.30
N LEU A 875 14.24 -15.09 37.21
CA LEU A 875 14.49 -13.68 37.47
C LEU A 875 13.85 -13.27 38.79
N ALA A 876 14.66 -12.75 39.72
CA ALA A 876 14.15 -12.13 40.94
C ALA A 876 13.82 -10.64 40.69
N ILE A 877 12.58 -10.25 40.99
CA ILE A 877 12.11 -8.86 41.03
C ILE A 877 11.53 -8.62 42.42
N GLY A 878 12.27 -7.88 43.26
CA GLY A 878 12.01 -7.83 44.69
C GLY A 878 12.15 -9.22 45.32
N GLU A 879 11.17 -9.63 46.12
CA GLU A 879 11.15 -10.95 46.79
C GLU A 879 10.54 -12.08 45.93
N ARG A 880 10.03 -11.76 44.73
CA ARG A 880 9.35 -12.72 43.87
C ARG A 880 10.27 -13.23 42.77
N LEU A 881 10.14 -14.52 42.47
CA LEU A 881 10.86 -15.18 41.39
C LEU A 881 9.92 -15.43 40.21
N TYR A 882 10.34 -15.00 39.02
CA TYR A 882 9.61 -15.15 37.77
C TYR A 882 10.40 -16.07 36.84
N PRO A 883 9.76 -17.11 36.28
CA PRO A 883 10.47 -18.06 35.44
C PRO A 883 10.62 -17.46 34.03
N VAL A 884 11.83 -17.50 33.46
CA VAL A 884 12.19 -16.94 32.14
C VAL A 884 12.61 -18.09 31.21
N SER A 885 12.03 -18.16 30.02
CA SER A 885 12.13 -19.35 29.14
C SER A 885 12.76 -18.99 27.80
N TYR A 886 13.82 -19.71 27.41
CA TYR A 886 14.54 -19.49 26.15
C TYR A 886 14.39 -20.70 25.22
N GLY A 887 13.42 -20.63 24.30
CA GLY A 887 13.04 -21.75 23.44
C GLY A 887 13.86 -21.88 22.17
N ASN A 888 13.57 -22.93 21.40
CA ASN A 888 14.15 -23.17 20.08
C ASN A 888 15.70 -23.09 20.09
N ARG A 889 16.25 -22.11 19.38
CA ARG A 889 17.69 -21.89 19.20
C ARG A 889 18.24 -20.78 20.10
N ARG A 890 17.41 -20.18 20.97
CA ARG A 890 17.77 -18.98 21.75
C ARG A 890 18.99 -19.18 22.64
N ILE A 891 19.14 -20.36 23.26
CA ILE A 891 20.31 -20.65 24.12
C ILE A 891 21.67 -20.57 23.39
N ALA A 892 21.66 -20.63 22.05
CA ALA A 892 22.85 -20.47 21.23
C ALA A 892 23.02 -19.03 20.69
N GLU A 893 21.97 -18.22 20.74
CA GLU A 893 21.92 -16.87 20.14
C GLU A 893 22.11 -15.76 21.16
N VAL A 894 21.62 -15.94 22.39
CA VAL A 894 21.50 -14.87 23.39
C VAL A 894 22.42 -15.10 24.58
N PHE A 895 22.88 -14.00 25.17
CA PHE A 895 23.73 -14.01 26.35
C PHE A 895 23.03 -13.34 27.53
N LYS A 896 23.49 -13.67 28.73
CA LYS A 896 23.21 -12.92 29.97
C LYS A 896 24.52 -12.48 30.61
N GLU A 897 24.43 -11.62 31.61
CA GLU A 897 25.57 -11.39 32.52
C GLU A 897 25.22 -11.86 33.92
N VAL A 898 26.23 -12.27 34.68
CA VAL A 898 26.07 -12.73 36.06
C VAL A 898 27.03 -11.99 36.97
N PHE A 899 26.61 -11.70 38.19
CA PHE A 899 27.50 -11.21 39.24
C PHE A 899 28.55 -12.26 39.59
N VAL A 900 29.77 -11.82 39.89
CA VAL A 900 30.86 -12.72 40.28
C VAL A 900 31.44 -12.40 41.64
N ASP A 901 31.90 -13.45 42.34
CA ASP A 901 32.73 -13.31 43.55
C ASP A 901 34.19 -12.94 43.23
N GLU A 902 35.03 -12.77 44.25
CA GLU A 902 36.46 -12.43 44.13
C GLU A 902 37.26 -13.47 43.31
N ILE A 903 36.74 -14.69 43.15
CA ILE A 903 37.38 -15.79 42.42
C ILE A 903 36.74 -15.96 41.01
N GLY A 904 35.76 -15.13 40.65
CA GLY A 904 35.13 -15.10 39.34
C GLY A 904 33.98 -16.10 39.16
N SER A 905 33.46 -16.71 40.22
CA SER A 905 32.32 -17.65 40.18
C SER A 905 30.99 -16.90 40.18
N ALA A 906 29.99 -17.41 39.47
CA ALA A 906 28.66 -16.78 39.42
C ALA A 906 27.99 -16.86 40.81
N VAL A 907 27.41 -15.76 41.28
CA VAL A 907 26.82 -15.68 42.63
C VAL A 907 25.32 -15.39 42.54
N GLY A 908 24.53 -16.21 43.23
CA GLY A 908 23.11 -15.96 43.44
C GLY A 908 22.22 -16.30 42.24
N ILE A 909 20.94 -15.99 42.42
CA ILE A 909 19.93 -16.03 41.36
C ILE A 909 20.00 -14.75 40.53
N ASP A 910 19.72 -14.83 39.23
CA ASP A 910 19.65 -13.64 38.39
C ASP A 910 18.56 -12.70 38.95
N SER A 911 18.95 -11.47 39.24
CA SER A 911 18.11 -10.47 39.92
C SER A 911 18.31 -9.11 39.29
N ILE A 912 17.27 -8.27 39.37
CA ILE A 912 17.42 -6.88 38.95
C ILE A 912 18.38 -6.13 39.88
N ALA A 913 19.20 -5.25 39.29
CA ALA A 913 20.10 -4.38 40.02
C ALA A 913 19.63 -2.93 39.89
N GLU A 914 19.69 -2.18 41.00
CA GLU A 914 19.26 -0.79 41.03
C GLU A 914 20.29 0.09 41.71
N ALA A 915 20.52 1.27 41.14
CA ALA A 915 21.40 2.28 41.72
C ALA A 915 20.90 3.69 41.40
N ALA A 916 21.10 4.61 42.33
CA ALA A 916 21.02 6.04 42.03
C ALA A 916 22.18 6.41 41.10
N TYR A 917 21.94 7.30 40.14
CA TYR A 917 22.96 7.74 39.20
C TYR A 917 22.76 9.20 38.81
N GLY A 918 23.61 10.08 39.32
CA GLY A 918 23.38 11.52 39.28
C GLY A 918 22.04 11.87 39.93
N ASN A 919 21.20 12.62 39.23
CA ASN A 919 19.83 12.93 39.64
C ASN A 919 18.82 11.81 39.34
N GLY A 920 19.20 10.82 38.54
CA GLY A 920 18.33 9.77 38.04
C GLY A 920 18.54 8.41 38.71
N ARG A 921 18.05 7.37 38.04
CA ARG A 921 18.12 5.99 38.51
C ARG A 921 18.46 5.03 37.37
N LEU A 922 19.27 4.02 37.67
CA LEU A 922 19.53 2.89 36.81
C LEU A 922 18.82 1.65 37.36
N ILE A 923 18.12 0.94 36.49
CA ILE A 923 17.56 -0.39 36.70
C ILE A 923 18.14 -1.29 35.63
N TRP A 924 18.73 -2.40 36.03
CA TRP A 924 19.32 -3.34 35.11
C TRP A 924 18.80 -4.75 35.35
N CYS A 925 18.31 -5.38 34.29
CA CYS A 925 18.00 -6.81 34.27
C CYS A 925 19.10 -7.56 33.51
N PRO A 926 19.88 -8.46 34.14
CA PRO A 926 20.96 -9.19 33.47
C PRO A 926 20.49 -10.14 32.37
N LEU A 927 19.24 -10.60 32.44
CA LEU A 927 18.62 -11.47 31.46
C LEU A 927 18.03 -10.66 30.30
N PRO A 928 18.19 -11.11 29.04
CA PRO A 928 17.49 -10.54 27.90
C PRO A 928 16.02 -10.99 27.93
N VAL A 929 15.21 -10.31 28.73
CA VAL A 929 13.84 -10.76 29.04
C VAL A 929 12.91 -10.65 27.84
N GLU A 930 13.09 -9.69 26.93
CA GLU A 930 12.21 -9.53 25.77
C GLU A 930 12.39 -10.66 24.74
N LEU A 931 13.51 -11.37 24.77
CA LEU A 931 13.79 -12.51 23.89
C LEU A 931 13.32 -13.86 24.47
N ASN A 932 12.61 -13.82 25.59
CA ASN A 932 12.05 -15.00 26.25
C ASN A 932 10.61 -15.31 25.79
N ASP A 933 10.15 -16.55 26.01
CA ASP A 933 8.84 -17.02 25.55
C ASP A 933 7.65 -16.50 26.40
N ARG A 934 7.88 -15.93 27.59
CA ARG A 934 6.83 -15.56 28.57
C ARG A 934 6.67 -14.04 28.73
N ASN A 935 5.42 -13.55 28.68
CA ASN A 935 5.11 -12.13 28.88
C ASN A 935 5.18 -11.69 30.34
N GLU A 936 4.75 -12.55 31.27
CA GLU A 936 4.67 -12.21 32.70
C GLU A 936 5.97 -11.59 33.28
N PRO A 937 7.18 -12.16 33.11
CA PRO A 937 8.39 -11.54 33.63
C PRO A 937 8.67 -10.15 33.03
N ILE A 938 8.36 -9.95 31.74
CA ILE A 938 8.51 -8.67 31.05
C ILE A 938 7.54 -7.64 31.66
N ALA A 939 6.25 -8.01 31.76
CA ALA A 939 5.21 -7.14 32.28
C ALA A 939 5.50 -6.71 33.74
N LYS A 940 6.02 -7.63 34.56
CA LYS A 940 6.39 -7.33 35.95
C LYS A 940 7.62 -6.43 36.06
N LEU A 941 8.62 -6.64 35.22
CA LEU A 941 9.79 -5.77 35.16
C LEU A 941 9.41 -4.34 34.72
N TYR A 942 8.59 -4.21 33.68
CA TYR A 942 8.14 -2.90 33.20
C TYR A 942 7.26 -2.21 34.22
N SER A 943 6.33 -2.92 34.87
CA SER A 943 5.53 -2.37 35.96
C SER A 943 6.40 -1.81 37.09
N HIS A 944 7.46 -2.53 37.44
CA HIS A 944 8.44 -2.10 38.45
C HIS A 944 9.18 -0.83 38.02
N ALA A 945 9.66 -0.77 36.78
CA ALA A 945 10.34 0.40 36.23
C ALA A 945 9.42 1.62 36.08
N LEU A 946 8.16 1.43 35.67
CA LEU A 946 7.14 2.48 35.59
C LEU A 946 6.83 3.07 36.97
N ALA A 947 6.72 2.21 38.00
CA ALA A 947 6.53 2.65 39.37
C ALA A 947 7.74 3.46 39.88
N ALA A 948 8.96 2.98 39.60
CA ALA A 948 10.20 3.68 39.96
C ALA A 948 10.34 5.05 39.27
N ALA A 949 9.88 5.17 38.03
CA ALA A 949 9.85 6.41 37.26
C ALA A 949 8.70 7.36 37.65
N GLY A 950 7.79 6.95 38.55
CA GLY A 950 6.64 7.76 38.93
C GLY A 950 5.61 7.95 37.80
N TYR A 951 5.55 7.00 36.86
CA TYR A 951 4.56 7.03 35.78
C TYR A 951 3.12 7.03 36.33
N ARG A 952 2.23 7.70 35.59
CA ARG A 952 0.79 7.76 35.87
C ARG A 952 0.05 7.45 34.56
N PRO A 953 -0.84 6.45 34.54
CA PRO A 953 -1.65 6.16 33.36
C PRO A 953 -2.53 7.35 32.97
N SER A 954 -2.68 7.60 31.67
CA SER A 954 -3.59 8.60 31.12
C SER A 954 -5.03 8.10 30.97
N MET A 955 -5.24 6.79 31.15
CA MET A 955 -6.53 6.11 31.05
C MET A 955 -6.53 4.88 31.95
N GLU A 956 -7.66 4.64 32.62
CA GLU A 956 -7.89 3.46 33.45
C GLU A 956 -8.92 2.55 32.80
N TRP A 957 -8.61 1.26 32.71
CA TRP A 957 -9.55 0.26 32.23
C TRP A 957 -10.42 -0.27 33.38
N LEU A 958 -11.73 -0.16 33.24
CA LEU A 958 -12.72 -0.69 34.19
C LEU A 958 -13.31 -2.02 33.70
N LYS A 959 -13.44 -2.19 32.39
CA LYS A 959 -13.91 -3.41 31.72
C LYS A 959 -13.32 -3.52 30.31
N GLY A 960 -13.09 -4.75 29.85
CA GLY A 960 -12.74 -5.04 28.45
C GLY A 960 -11.23 -5.03 28.14
N ASP A 961 -10.37 -4.86 29.15
CA ASP A 961 -8.92 -5.06 29.03
C ASP A 961 -8.62 -6.56 28.86
N LEU A 962 -8.52 -6.99 27.61
CA LEU A 962 -8.36 -8.38 27.21
C LEU A 962 -7.21 -8.51 26.20
N PRO A 963 -6.54 -9.66 26.11
CA PRO A 963 -5.53 -9.89 25.08
C PRO A 963 -6.09 -9.63 23.66
N GLY A 964 -5.36 -8.84 22.88
CA GLY A 964 -5.78 -8.43 21.53
C GLY A 964 -6.73 -7.22 21.49
N VAL A 965 -7.06 -6.63 22.63
CA VAL A 965 -7.78 -5.35 22.70
C VAL A 965 -6.77 -4.27 23.01
N TYR A 966 -6.69 -3.27 22.13
CA TYR A 966 -5.85 -2.10 22.30
C TYR A 966 -6.71 -0.87 22.58
N GLY A 967 -6.23 0.01 23.46
CA GLY A 967 -6.86 1.30 23.72
C GLY A 967 -5.85 2.35 24.13
N ARG A 968 -6.00 3.56 23.60
CA ARG A 968 -5.13 4.71 23.90
C ARG A 968 -5.90 6.02 23.89
N LYS A 969 -5.48 6.92 24.78
CA LYS A 969 -5.82 8.35 24.77
C LYS A 969 -4.62 9.14 24.23
N LEU A 970 -4.86 9.99 23.22
CA LEU A 970 -3.92 11.02 22.76
C LEU A 970 -4.41 12.37 23.29
N GLU A 971 -3.59 13.03 24.11
CA GLU A 971 -3.88 14.33 24.69
C GLU A 971 -3.39 15.45 23.76
N PHE A 972 -4.23 16.47 23.57
CA PHE A 972 -3.96 17.66 22.78
C PHE A 972 -4.28 18.90 23.60
N ARG A 973 -3.91 20.08 23.07
CA ARG A 973 -4.17 21.34 23.75
C ARG A 973 -5.61 21.47 24.24
N ASP A 974 -6.60 21.20 23.39
CA ASP A 974 -8.01 21.55 23.63
C ASP A 974 -8.92 20.33 23.89
N GLY A 975 -8.36 19.14 24.05
CA GLY A 975 -9.12 17.91 24.28
C GLY A 975 -8.30 16.65 24.01
N ALA A 976 -8.98 15.53 23.78
CA ALA A 976 -8.32 14.24 23.55
C ALA A 976 -8.98 13.42 22.43
N LEU A 977 -8.17 12.57 21.77
CA LEU A 977 -8.65 11.51 20.88
C LEU A 977 -8.48 10.17 21.58
N TYR A 978 -9.57 9.40 21.66
CA TYR A 978 -9.54 8.03 22.13
C TYR A 978 -9.59 7.09 20.93
N VAL A 979 -8.72 6.08 20.93
CA VAL A 979 -8.62 5.07 19.87
C VAL A 979 -8.61 3.69 20.49
N PHE A 980 -9.56 2.85 20.09
CA PHE A 980 -9.68 1.46 20.50
C PHE A 980 -9.70 0.55 19.29
N VAL A 981 -8.95 -0.54 19.35
CA VAL A 981 -8.82 -1.50 18.25
C VAL A 981 -8.99 -2.91 18.79
N SER A 982 -9.85 -3.71 18.13
CA SER A 982 -10.03 -5.12 18.43
C SER A 982 -9.26 -5.99 17.44
N GLU A 983 -8.32 -6.78 17.92
CA GLU A 983 -7.77 -7.96 17.24
C GLU A 983 -8.44 -9.24 17.78
N TYR A 984 -9.52 -9.07 18.54
CA TYR A 984 -10.22 -10.13 19.25
C TYR A 984 -11.33 -10.72 18.40
N ALA A 985 -11.60 -12.02 18.60
CA ALA A 985 -12.56 -12.78 17.78
C ALA A 985 -14.04 -12.52 18.13
N TYR A 986 -14.30 -11.79 19.22
CA TYR A 986 -15.65 -11.53 19.74
C TYR A 986 -15.86 -10.05 19.97
N ASP A 987 -17.13 -9.63 19.88
CA ASP A 987 -17.55 -8.33 20.35
C ASP A 987 -17.40 -8.25 21.87
N ILE A 988 -16.98 -7.10 22.38
CA ILE A 988 -16.75 -6.89 23.81
C ILE A 988 -17.35 -5.55 24.26
N ASP A 989 -17.81 -5.51 25.50
CA ASP A 989 -18.09 -4.24 26.16
C ASP A 989 -16.80 -3.70 26.77
N VAL A 990 -16.47 -2.46 26.44
CA VAL A 990 -15.34 -1.72 27.03
C VAL A 990 -15.89 -0.64 27.94
N GLU A 991 -15.24 -0.47 29.10
CA GLU A 991 -15.47 0.65 30.00
C GLU A 991 -14.12 1.20 30.46
N VAL A 992 -13.89 2.49 30.25
CA VAL A 992 -12.66 3.17 30.65
C VAL A 992 -12.98 4.46 31.40
N ARG A 993 -12.02 4.95 32.19
CA ARG A 993 -12.09 6.21 32.91
C ARG A 993 -10.86 7.07 32.63
N ASP A 994 -11.08 8.35 32.39
CA ASP A 994 -10.02 9.35 32.37
C ASP A 994 -9.73 9.83 33.80
N PRO A 995 -8.54 9.55 34.36
CA PRO A 995 -8.23 9.93 35.73
C PRO A 995 -8.07 11.45 35.93
N VAL A 996 -7.87 12.23 34.86
CA VAL A 996 -7.69 13.68 34.93
C VAL A 996 -9.05 14.39 34.98
N SER A 997 -9.95 14.08 34.05
CA SER A 997 -11.30 14.68 34.00
C SER A 997 -12.31 13.97 34.92
N GLY A 998 -12.06 12.71 35.26
CA GLY A 998 -12.98 11.84 35.99
C GLY A 998 -14.11 11.26 35.13
N ALA A 999 -14.16 11.56 33.83
CA ALA A 999 -15.18 11.07 32.92
C ALA A 999 -15.01 9.57 32.64
N GLY A 1000 -16.11 8.81 32.63
CA GLY A 1000 -16.14 7.41 32.22
C GLY A 1000 -16.80 7.25 30.86
N TYR A 1001 -16.32 6.29 30.06
CA TYR A 1001 -16.83 5.98 28.72
C TYR A 1001 -17.11 4.49 28.60
N ALA A 1002 -18.31 4.14 28.13
CA ALA A 1002 -18.72 2.77 27.90
C ALA A 1002 -19.28 2.58 26.49
N PHE A 1003 -18.77 1.57 25.77
CA PHE A 1003 -19.15 1.29 24.38
C PHE A 1003 -18.95 -0.20 24.06
N LYS A 1004 -19.55 -0.64 22.96
CA LYS A 1004 -19.33 -1.96 22.39
C LYS A 1004 -18.22 -1.86 21.34
N LEU A 1005 -17.14 -2.62 21.52
CA LEU A 1005 -16.09 -2.77 20.53
C LEU A 1005 -16.35 -4.09 19.76
N GLU A 1006 -16.77 -3.96 18.50
CA GLU A 1006 -17.01 -5.11 17.63
C GLU A 1006 -15.70 -5.85 17.31
N ARG A 1007 -15.80 -7.17 17.11
CA ARG A 1007 -14.66 -8.01 16.70
C ARG A 1007 -13.96 -7.45 15.46
N GLU A 1008 -12.64 -7.41 15.46
CA GLU A 1008 -11.82 -6.93 14.33
C GLU A 1008 -12.07 -5.49 13.86
N ARG A 1009 -12.83 -4.68 14.62
CA ARG A 1009 -13.16 -3.28 14.31
C ARG A 1009 -12.45 -2.30 15.23
N ALA A 1010 -12.61 -1.01 14.94
CA ALA A 1010 -12.11 0.08 15.76
C ALA A 1010 -13.23 1.02 16.26
N VAL A 1011 -13.07 1.57 17.46
CA VAL A 1011 -13.90 2.65 18.01
C VAL A 1011 -13.00 3.86 18.27
N LEU A 1012 -13.36 5.01 17.70
CA LEU A 1012 -12.67 6.26 17.93
C LEU A 1012 -13.68 7.33 18.36
N PHE A 1013 -13.29 8.21 19.27
CA PHE A 1013 -14.08 9.37 19.64
C PHE A 1013 -13.19 10.49 20.17
N ALA A 1014 -13.63 11.73 19.95
CA ALA A 1014 -12.97 12.93 20.46
C ALA A 1014 -13.71 13.48 21.67
N THR A 1015 -12.97 14.12 22.57
CA THR A 1015 -13.51 14.83 23.73
C THR A 1015 -12.94 16.22 23.85
N ASP A 1016 -13.66 17.12 24.52
CA ASP A 1016 -13.07 18.37 25.00
C ASP A 1016 -12.27 18.16 26.31
N ARG A 1017 -11.71 19.25 26.86
CA ARG A 1017 -10.94 19.23 28.13
C ARG A 1017 -11.76 18.79 29.34
N GLU A 1018 -13.08 18.94 29.31
CA GLU A 1018 -13.95 18.50 30.39
C GLU A 1018 -14.34 17.02 30.28
N GLY A 1019 -13.89 16.32 29.23
CA GLY A 1019 -14.20 14.91 28.99
C GLY A 1019 -15.58 14.68 28.36
N ARG A 1020 -16.20 15.72 27.77
CA ARG A 1020 -17.46 15.54 27.03
C ARG A 1020 -17.14 15.04 25.63
N VAL A 1021 -17.84 14.00 25.17
CA VAL A 1021 -17.70 13.47 23.82
C VAL A 1021 -18.21 14.50 22.80
N THR A 1022 -17.34 14.90 21.87
CA THR A 1022 -17.64 15.92 20.85
C THR A 1022 -17.90 15.31 19.47
N SER A 1023 -17.29 14.17 19.15
CA SER A 1023 -17.52 13.42 17.91
C SER A 1023 -17.20 11.94 18.10
N VAL A 1024 -17.85 11.07 17.33
CA VAL A 1024 -17.69 9.61 17.35
C VAL A 1024 -17.49 9.11 15.92
N TYR A 1025 -16.49 8.26 15.71
CA TYR A 1025 -16.27 7.56 14.46
C TYR A 1025 -17.37 6.52 14.22
N ARG A 1026 -18.07 6.62 13.07
CA ARG A 1026 -19.25 5.82 12.71
C ARG A 1026 -20.40 5.99 13.73
N PRO A 1027 -20.94 7.20 13.92
CA PRO A 1027 -21.94 7.48 14.98
C PRO A 1027 -23.28 6.75 14.79
N ASN A 1028 -23.55 6.23 13.59
CA ASN A 1028 -24.74 5.40 13.30
C ASN A 1028 -24.55 3.93 13.69
N GLU A 1029 -23.31 3.50 13.91
CA GLU A 1029 -22.93 2.11 14.25
C GLU A 1029 -22.38 2.00 15.69
N VAL A 1030 -21.83 3.10 16.23
CA VAL A 1030 -21.14 3.15 17.52
C VAL A 1030 -21.83 4.13 18.46
N ASP A 1031 -22.22 3.65 19.65
CA ASP A 1031 -22.75 4.44 20.75
C ASP A 1031 -21.73 4.49 21.90
N VAL A 1032 -21.25 5.70 22.22
CA VAL A 1032 -20.31 5.96 23.34
C VAL A 1032 -21.08 6.63 24.47
N ARG A 1033 -21.37 5.88 25.52
CA ARG A 1033 -22.12 6.37 26.69
C ARG A 1033 -21.16 6.95 27.71
N THR A 1034 -21.40 8.20 28.12
CA THR A 1034 -20.64 8.84 29.19
C THR A 1034 -21.26 8.50 30.55
N THR A 1035 -20.48 7.97 31.47
CA THR A 1035 -20.91 7.76 32.87
C THR A 1035 -20.47 8.97 33.70
N ALA A 1036 -21.42 9.58 34.40
CA ALA A 1036 -21.16 10.74 35.26
C ALA A 1036 -20.40 10.33 36.53
N GLN A 1037 -19.66 11.30 37.12
CA GLN A 1037 -18.94 11.17 38.38
C GLN A 1037 -19.77 10.42 39.43
N GLY A 1038 -19.28 9.25 39.84
CA GLY A 1038 -19.75 8.54 41.04
C GLY A 1038 -19.13 9.09 42.30
#